data_AF-A0A7S3JUY5-F1
#
_entry.id   AF-A0A7S3JUY5-F1
#
_cell.length_a   1.000
_cell.length_b   1.000
_cell.length_c   1.000
_cell.angle_alpha   90.00
_cell.angle_beta   90.00
_cell.angle_gamma   90.00
#
_symmetry.space_group_name_H-M   'P 1'
#
loop_
_entity.id
_entity.type
_entity.pdbx_description
1 polymer ?
#
loop_
_entity_poly.entity_id
_entity_poly.type
_entity_poly.pdbx_seq_one_letter_code
_entity_poly.pdbx_strand_id
1 'polypeptide(L)'
;MKSALVFNVNMSSIVYVLYDLEWVGEEIVAKKRILGIVEDIGKKNAEYVLINRDEKRQIVNEPPEALSDHASAFDAILERLKNESMPVVIGHRIVHGGNAFSAPVLVDDRVIQAIHEFASLAPQHNPPALLGLRTAIGAYPQVKHVACFDTAFHTNLAPEHFRYAIPTELYSTHNIRRYGFHGCGYACVTEKVTKRLFGGDDTGRGYIICYLGKFDASMSCVLDGQSLDTTMGLTPLEGLVMNTRCGDLDPGIITYLYRELGKSSQEIDDMLNTQCGLLALSNNVSSDMLTLQSLAKKKNPQARLARTVYVERIRKYLGSYLVKLHGKCDALIFTAHLGMYDADLRYDVCHGLDSLGIQLDDALNNAPLTDFTDIATTFSKTRIIVCASDEEAYIARQAAVVSGIFEREAELAKQAKIQANKLALLHRRNAQITNDLDDTQSIHFDLKLPALGRAVYIDGVGSTWREEVGLLFQILPHAPRLGYFRPFADDDDRKMRAMRDVFSIDHNESYNKARGASRQEAIQMLSKGREEELLDVVVDKFLNYSANKDFVLVSRASLGKHRQGDAFWTAKLAAALSLPVIYVTHEARSGGIFIKPLSSYLAQLSEVSNRVKQALEARGGKLAGIVTTLPSGGYSSDETVSTHEEENNEINRQDVLETCESIGVFPAAILEYNAQYSSTSIAEVADALAAAILIGESEQLAASQIRGVVVATRYVSEILEMLRQAPAGQLLVTHSERVDIILGVAMAQLSSDFPHLAGILVTGYHAAATTSPSNNFSRGVDNRTGRNRAMSFPPLSDTGPYDEEFDARSFYLRSDDDEDDVALKRALTILRRVPSTVQLPCIIAVADGTYSAVSAVTNITPPMLPNSREKIEAAQLVFEKYLNHDFRQALLMEVLASKNPQNNNILSPKPSITTPKLFQHDLYSRARNKLMTIVLPEADDRRILRAAAELIHRKLAKIILLGNKQHLRRLAKELRLESILFPTHHEKIIMTQVYDPQADEDPDEFRIVMANALYECRKHKGLTQDGALRLLRNDPNYYGTMLLQLGLADGMVSGACHSTAATMRPPLQIIKMKPGVPIVSSVFFMLLPHGVVLFGDCAINVNPTVDELAIIATASAQTARAFGIEPRVALLSYATGDSNSGTLIDKVRDATTKARDILPNEFFEGPIQFDAAVDPAVAKVKFKGKENSVAGKANVCIFPSLDSANAAYKAVQQASKCVAVGPIMQGMRKPVNDLSRGCTVNDIVNTVVVTAVQAQQAGILEDNN
;
A
#
# COMPACT_ATOMS: atom_id res chain seq x y z
N MET A 1 -8.02 -18.25 24.11
CA MET A 1 -6.60 -18.41 23.72
C MET A 1 -6.56 -19.33 22.52
N LYS A 2 -5.73 -19.01 21.51
CA LYS A 2 -5.51 -19.88 20.36
C LYS A 2 -4.61 -21.04 20.84
N SER A 3 -4.96 -22.29 20.56
CA SER A 3 -4.18 -23.47 20.96
C SER A 3 -3.74 -24.32 19.77
N ALA A 4 -2.54 -24.89 19.84
CA ALA A 4 -2.03 -25.84 18.86
C ALA A 4 -1.81 -27.21 19.50
N LEU A 5 -2.24 -28.27 18.81
CA LEU A 5 -1.95 -29.65 19.21
C LEU A 5 -0.85 -30.21 18.31
N VAL A 6 0.20 -30.77 18.89
CA VAL A 6 1.31 -31.35 18.14
C VAL A 6 1.38 -32.84 18.41
N PHE A 7 1.51 -33.65 17.35
CA PHE A 7 1.74 -35.08 17.42
C PHE A 7 3.14 -35.43 16.88
N ASN A 8 3.88 -36.20 17.67
CA ASN A 8 5.14 -36.81 17.31
C ASN A 8 5.00 -38.33 17.50
N VAL A 9 4.80 -39.04 16.38
CA VAL A 9 4.42 -40.45 16.36
C VAL A 9 5.60 -41.29 15.90
N ASN A 10 6.02 -42.23 16.75
CA ASN A 10 7.10 -43.16 16.50
C ASN A 10 6.60 -44.61 16.53
N MET A 11 7.46 -45.56 16.18
CA MET A 11 7.11 -46.98 16.08
C MET A 11 6.59 -47.60 17.38
N SER A 12 7.02 -47.12 18.55
CA SER A 12 6.61 -47.66 19.85
C SER A 12 6.15 -46.60 20.84
N SER A 13 5.99 -45.35 20.39
CA SER A 13 5.56 -44.25 21.26
C SER A 13 4.82 -43.16 20.50
N ILE A 14 3.95 -42.44 21.22
CA ILE A 14 3.30 -41.23 20.74
C ILE A 14 3.52 -40.15 21.80
N VAL A 15 4.16 -39.05 21.39
CA VAL A 15 4.22 -37.82 22.18
C VAL A 15 3.20 -36.86 21.59
N TYR A 16 2.34 -36.30 22.44
CA TYR A 16 1.44 -35.24 22.05
C TYR A 16 1.53 -34.06 23.02
N VAL A 17 1.47 -32.85 22.47
CA VAL A 17 1.61 -31.62 23.25
C VAL A 17 0.54 -30.62 22.86
N LEU A 18 -0.20 -30.12 23.85
CA LEU A 18 -1.12 -29.00 23.68
C LEU A 18 -0.42 -27.71 24.10
N TYR A 19 -0.29 -26.77 23.16
CA TYR A 19 0.32 -25.46 23.35
C TYR A 19 -0.70 -24.34 23.35
N ASP A 20 -0.49 -23.36 24.22
CA ASP A 20 -1.11 -22.03 24.11
C ASP A 20 -0.27 -21.14 23.22
N LEU A 21 -0.89 -20.57 22.19
CA LEU A 21 -0.24 -19.69 21.22
C LEU A 21 -0.54 -18.22 21.52
N GLU A 22 0.51 -17.42 21.64
CA GLU A 22 0.43 -15.99 21.84
C GLU A 22 1.37 -15.26 20.87
N TRP A 23 0.94 -14.12 20.33
CA TRP A 23 1.81 -13.24 19.57
C TRP A 23 2.47 -12.23 20.51
N VAL A 24 3.80 -12.31 20.67
CA VAL A 24 4.56 -11.47 21.61
C VAL A 24 5.82 -10.96 20.93
N GLY A 25 6.02 -9.64 20.90
CA GLY A 25 7.29 -9.03 20.48
C GLY A 25 7.77 -9.43 19.08
N GLU A 26 6.83 -9.56 18.13
CA GLU A 26 7.04 -9.99 16.72
C GLU A 26 7.13 -11.51 16.48
N GLU A 27 6.90 -12.34 17.49
CA GLU A 27 6.98 -13.79 17.37
C GLU A 27 5.77 -14.52 17.95
N ILE A 28 5.57 -15.75 17.49
CA ILE A 28 4.61 -16.68 18.07
C ILE A 28 5.30 -17.38 19.24
N VAL A 29 4.81 -17.20 20.45
CA VAL A 29 5.26 -17.95 21.63
C VAL A 29 4.31 -19.12 21.85
N ALA A 30 4.88 -20.34 21.91
CA ALA A 30 4.15 -21.56 22.23
C ALA A 30 4.42 -21.95 23.69
N LYS A 31 3.42 -21.79 24.57
CA LYS A 31 3.51 -22.16 26.00
C LYS A 31 2.90 -23.54 26.23
N LYS A 32 3.72 -24.48 26.71
CA LYS A 32 3.31 -25.87 26.97
C LYS A 32 2.18 -25.90 28.01
N ARG A 33 1.05 -26.53 27.68
CA ARG A 33 -0.10 -26.69 28.59
C ARG A 33 -0.23 -28.13 29.06
N ILE A 34 -0.21 -29.09 28.14
CA ILE A 34 -0.31 -30.52 28.41
C ILE A 34 0.77 -31.23 27.58
N LEU A 35 1.52 -32.11 28.22
CA LEU A 35 2.39 -33.08 27.56
C LEU A 35 1.90 -34.48 27.93
N GLY A 36 1.58 -35.29 26.93
CA GLY A 36 1.28 -36.70 27.14
C GLY A 36 2.22 -37.58 26.32
N ILE A 37 2.64 -38.68 26.93
CA ILE A 37 3.56 -39.64 26.36
C ILE A 37 2.93 -41.02 26.52
N VAL A 38 2.73 -41.71 25.40
CA VAL A 38 2.41 -43.13 25.35
C VAL A 38 3.70 -43.86 24.99
N GLU A 39 4.19 -44.74 25.84
CA GLU A 39 5.37 -45.57 25.56
C GLU A 39 5.01 -47.05 25.51
N ASP A 40 5.87 -47.84 24.85
CA ASP A 40 5.74 -49.29 24.75
C ASP A 40 4.42 -49.80 24.14
N ILE A 41 3.91 -49.07 23.14
CA ILE A 41 2.71 -49.44 22.36
C ILE A 41 2.87 -50.87 21.81
N GLY A 42 1.86 -51.72 22.03
CA GLY A 42 1.87 -53.13 21.63
C GLY A 42 2.60 -54.09 22.57
N LYS A 43 3.21 -53.61 23.67
CA LYS A 43 3.82 -54.47 24.71
C LYS A 43 2.91 -54.60 25.94
N LYS A 44 3.11 -55.66 26.73
CA LYS A 44 2.34 -55.94 27.97
C LYS A 44 2.45 -54.83 29.04
N ASN A 45 3.46 -53.98 28.96
CA ASN A 45 3.74 -52.92 29.92
C ASN A 45 3.59 -51.53 29.30
N ALA A 46 2.67 -51.33 28.33
CA ALA A 46 2.42 -50.02 27.76
C ALA A 46 2.06 -49.01 28.88
N GLU A 47 2.79 -47.91 28.95
CA GLU A 47 2.60 -46.88 29.97
C GLU A 47 2.04 -45.60 29.35
N TYR A 48 0.98 -45.06 29.96
CA TYR A 48 0.43 -43.76 29.63
C TYR A 48 0.84 -42.74 30.70
N VAL A 49 1.77 -41.86 30.34
CA VAL A 49 2.31 -40.84 31.23
C VAL A 49 1.77 -39.47 30.85
N LEU A 50 1.12 -38.80 31.81
CA LEU A 50 0.61 -37.45 31.66
C LEU A 50 1.45 -36.47 32.49
N ILE A 51 1.85 -35.36 31.89
CA ILE A 51 2.48 -34.23 32.56
C ILE A 51 1.63 -32.99 32.29
N ASN A 52 0.90 -32.57 33.33
CA ASN A 52 0.08 -31.36 33.29
C ASN A 52 0.92 -30.09 33.52
N ARG A 53 0.29 -28.92 33.37
CA ARG A 53 0.87 -27.58 33.52
C ARG A 53 1.67 -27.34 34.82
N ASP A 54 1.39 -28.10 35.87
CA ASP A 54 2.09 -28.03 37.17
C ASP A 54 3.34 -28.95 37.24
N GLU A 55 3.79 -29.51 36.11
CA GLU A 55 4.90 -30.48 35.98
C GLU A 55 4.75 -31.77 36.81
N LYS A 56 3.60 -31.98 37.45
CA LYS A 56 3.31 -33.21 38.18
C LYS A 56 3.14 -34.37 37.19
N ARG A 57 4.12 -35.27 37.18
CA ARG A 57 4.04 -36.55 36.48
C ARG A 57 2.96 -37.42 37.13
N GLN A 58 1.88 -37.65 36.41
CA GLN A 58 0.85 -38.61 36.77
C GLN A 58 0.98 -39.81 35.84
N ILE A 59 1.36 -40.96 36.40
CA ILE A 59 1.22 -42.23 35.69
C ILE A 59 -0.26 -42.60 35.80
N VAL A 60 -0.94 -42.67 34.65
CA VAL A 60 -2.34 -43.09 34.62
C VAL A 60 -2.34 -44.61 34.64
N ASN A 61 -2.20 -45.19 35.84
CA ASN A 61 -2.23 -46.63 36.05
C ASN A 61 -3.68 -47.15 36.11
N GLU A 62 -4.37 -47.14 34.97
CA GLU A 62 -5.48 -48.06 34.71
C GLU A 62 -5.40 -48.50 33.24
N PRO A 63 -5.38 -49.81 32.94
CA PRO A 63 -5.21 -50.27 31.58
C PRO A 63 -6.53 -50.08 30.83
N PRO A 64 -6.58 -49.34 29.71
CA PRO A 64 -7.41 -49.85 28.64
C PRO A 64 -6.73 -51.18 28.29
N GLU A 65 -7.43 -52.30 28.39
CA GLU A 65 -6.96 -53.60 27.87
C GLU A 65 -6.72 -53.60 26.34
N ALA A 66 -6.51 -52.43 25.72
CA ALA A 66 -6.38 -52.19 24.30
C ALA A 66 -5.45 -50.99 24.00
N LEU A 67 -4.17 -51.04 24.37
CA LEU A 67 -3.11 -50.24 23.70
C LEU A 67 -2.24 -51.16 22.84
N SER A 68 -2.90 -52.07 22.11
CA SER A 68 -2.25 -53.10 21.28
C SER A 68 -1.58 -52.53 20.04
N ASP A 69 -2.00 -51.34 19.61
CA ASP A 69 -1.52 -50.68 18.39
C ASP A 69 -1.63 -49.15 18.49
N HIS A 70 -1.11 -48.45 17.48
CA HIS A 70 -1.17 -46.99 17.43
C HIS A 70 -2.59 -46.44 17.31
N ALA A 71 -3.52 -47.17 16.68
CA ALA A 71 -4.89 -46.70 16.51
C ALA A 71 -5.60 -46.58 17.87
N SER A 72 -5.53 -47.64 18.67
CA SER A 72 -6.09 -47.67 20.02
C SER A 72 -5.39 -46.69 20.98
N ALA A 73 -4.08 -46.47 20.81
CA ALA A 73 -3.35 -45.41 21.53
C ALA A 73 -3.82 -44.00 21.15
N PHE A 74 -4.11 -43.74 19.87
CA PHE A 74 -4.69 -42.48 19.42
C PHE A 74 -6.08 -42.26 19.99
N ASP A 75 -6.94 -43.29 20.02
CA ASP A 75 -8.28 -43.18 20.59
C ASP A 75 -8.23 -42.80 22.08
N ALA A 76 -7.33 -43.42 22.84
CA ALA A 76 -7.12 -43.07 24.25
C ALA A 76 -6.65 -41.61 24.45
N ILE A 77 -5.74 -41.13 23.58
CA ILE A 77 -5.31 -39.72 23.59
C ILE A 77 -6.49 -38.79 23.28
N LEU A 78 -7.27 -39.10 22.24
CA LEU A 78 -8.40 -38.28 21.81
C LEU A 78 -9.50 -38.22 22.86
N GLU A 79 -9.83 -39.35 23.50
CA GLU A 79 -10.80 -39.41 24.60
C GLU A 79 -10.40 -38.46 25.74
N ARG A 80 -9.11 -38.45 26.09
CA ARG A 80 -8.58 -37.58 27.15
C ARG A 80 -8.66 -36.09 26.77
N LEU A 81 -8.42 -35.77 25.50
CA LEU A 81 -8.44 -34.42 24.96
C LEU A 81 -9.86 -33.88 24.75
N LYS A 82 -10.92 -34.71 24.79
CA LYS A 82 -12.32 -34.26 24.63
C LYS A 82 -12.74 -33.15 25.61
N ASN A 83 -12.16 -33.15 26.81
CA ASN A 83 -12.47 -32.17 27.84
C ASN A 83 -11.68 -30.85 27.69
N GLU A 84 -10.74 -30.79 26.73
CA GLU A 84 -9.96 -29.60 26.44
C GLU A 84 -10.62 -28.75 25.35
N SER A 85 -10.31 -27.46 25.33
CA SER A 85 -10.74 -26.57 24.25
C SER A 85 -10.15 -27.02 22.91
N MET A 86 -11.00 -27.13 21.89
CA MET A 86 -10.61 -27.54 20.53
C MET A 86 -9.40 -26.74 20.01
N PRO A 87 -8.35 -27.40 19.50
CA PRO A 87 -7.20 -26.72 18.92
C PRO A 87 -7.57 -25.98 17.64
N VAL A 88 -6.92 -24.85 17.39
CA VAL A 88 -7.10 -24.07 16.15
C VAL A 88 -6.22 -24.56 15.00
N VAL A 89 -5.17 -25.33 15.31
CA VAL A 89 -4.29 -26.01 14.34
C VAL A 89 -3.69 -27.27 14.94
N ILE A 90 -3.41 -28.27 14.10
CA ILE A 90 -2.72 -29.51 14.50
C ILE A 90 -1.44 -29.68 13.67
N GLY A 91 -0.30 -29.82 14.34
CA GLY A 91 0.99 -30.10 13.72
C GLY A 91 1.37 -31.58 13.83
N HIS A 92 1.92 -32.15 12.76
CA HIS A 92 2.36 -33.54 12.68
C HIS A 92 3.83 -33.59 12.32
N ARG A 93 4.66 -34.20 13.18
CA ARG A 93 6.05 -34.50 12.83
C ARG A 93 6.09 -35.68 11.88
N ILE A 94 6.69 -35.49 10.71
CA ILE A 94 6.92 -36.53 9.71
C ILE A 94 8.43 -36.69 9.50
N VAL A 95 8.92 -37.92 9.53
CA VAL A 95 10.37 -38.16 9.45
C VAL A 95 10.91 -37.92 8.04
N HIS A 96 10.23 -38.42 7.01
CA HIS A 96 10.72 -38.30 5.63
C HIS A 96 9.72 -37.62 4.71
N GLY A 97 10.08 -36.45 4.16
CA GLY A 97 9.29 -35.70 3.18
C GLY A 97 9.79 -35.80 1.74
N GLY A 98 10.95 -36.42 1.53
CA GLY A 98 11.58 -36.49 0.21
C GLY A 98 12.02 -35.12 -0.29
N ASN A 99 12.09 -34.97 -1.62
CA ASN A 99 12.42 -33.68 -2.26
C ASN A 99 11.19 -32.79 -2.48
N ALA A 100 9.98 -33.30 -2.22
CA ALA A 100 8.74 -32.60 -2.53
C ALA A 100 8.43 -31.45 -1.54
N PHE A 101 8.99 -31.51 -0.33
CA PHE A 101 8.67 -30.56 0.74
C PHE A 101 9.93 -30.01 1.40
N SER A 102 10.25 -28.76 1.09
CA SER A 102 11.37 -27.99 1.68
C SER A 102 10.98 -27.19 2.92
N ALA A 103 9.70 -27.20 3.30
CA ALA A 103 9.16 -26.46 4.44
C ALA A 103 7.93 -27.18 5.02
N PRO A 104 7.45 -26.78 6.22
CA PRO A 104 6.16 -27.22 6.73
C PRO A 104 5.00 -26.86 5.80
N VAL A 105 4.04 -27.78 5.60
CA VAL A 105 2.94 -27.61 4.63
C VAL A 105 1.58 -27.97 5.22
N LEU A 106 0.52 -27.32 4.74
CA LEU A 106 -0.85 -27.76 5.01
C LEU A 106 -1.07 -29.15 4.42
N VAL A 107 -1.67 -30.03 5.21
CA VAL A 107 -1.96 -31.39 4.79
C VAL A 107 -3.14 -31.39 3.81
N ASP A 108 -2.87 -31.86 2.59
CA ASP A 108 -3.86 -32.21 1.58
C ASP A 108 -3.64 -33.67 1.12
N ASP A 109 -4.47 -34.15 0.19
CA ASP A 109 -4.34 -35.52 -0.34
C ASP A 109 -2.99 -35.78 -1.02
N ARG A 110 -2.36 -34.75 -1.60
CA ARG A 110 -1.02 -34.88 -2.22
C ARG A 110 0.05 -35.08 -1.16
N VAL A 111 -0.03 -34.36 -0.04
CA VAL A 111 0.87 -34.55 1.10
C VAL A 111 0.71 -35.96 1.68
N ILE A 112 -0.53 -36.43 1.88
CA ILE A 112 -0.80 -37.78 2.37
C ILE A 112 -0.21 -38.84 1.44
N GLN A 113 -0.41 -38.67 0.13
CA GLN A 113 0.12 -39.57 -0.89
C GLN A 113 1.65 -39.58 -0.91
N ALA A 114 2.29 -38.41 -0.83
CA ALA A 114 3.75 -38.30 -0.80
C ALA A 114 4.35 -38.93 0.47
N ILE A 115 3.74 -38.73 1.66
CA ILE A 115 4.16 -39.40 2.90
C ILE A 115 4.10 -40.92 2.75
N HIS A 116 3.06 -41.43 2.08
CA HIS A 116 2.88 -42.84 1.79
C HIS A 116 3.95 -43.37 0.81
N GLU A 117 4.27 -42.64 -0.25
CA GLU A 117 5.31 -43.02 -1.22
C GLU A 117 6.71 -43.09 -0.56
N PHE A 118 7.04 -42.10 0.26
CA PHE A 118 8.29 -42.07 1.01
C PHE A 118 8.32 -43.01 2.23
N ALA A 119 7.23 -43.71 2.53
CA ALA A 119 7.24 -44.75 3.56
C ALA A 119 8.24 -45.87 3.25
N SER A 120 8.53 -46.11 1.98
CA SER A 120 9.57 -47.06 1.55
C SER A 120 10.98 -46.66 2.02
N LEU A 121 11.28 -45.36 2.13
CA LEU A 121 12.57 -44.84 2.59
C LEU A 121 12.65 -44.70 4.12
N ALA A 122 11.51 -44.67 4.80
CA ALA A 122 11.41 -44.60 6.27
C ALA A 122 10.34 -45.56 6.82
N PRO A 123 10.49 -46.88 6.62
CA PRO A 123 9.43 -47.87 6.88
C PRO A 123 9.04 -47.99 8.36
N GLN A 124 9.95 -47.68 9.27
CA GLN A 124 9.69 -47.72 10.72
C GLN A 124 9.10 -46.41 11.26
N HIS A 125 9.05 -45.34 10.47
CA HIS A 125 8.70 -43.99 10.93
C HIS A 125 7.48 -43.39 10.22
N ASN A 126 7.47 -43.38 8.88
CA ASN A 126 6.40 -42.74 8.12
C ASN A 126 5.03 -43.46 8.23
N PRO A 127 4.94 -44.80 8.21
CA PRO A 127 3.65 -45.49 8.38
C PRO A 127 2.90 -45.16 9.68
N PRO A 128 3.51 -45.23 10.89
CA PRO A 128 2.80 -44.87 12.11
C PRO A 128 2.45 -43.37 12.16
N ALA A 129 3.32 -42.49 11.63
CA ALA A 129 3.03 -41.07 11.51
C ALA A 129 1.84 -40.77 10.58
N LEU A 130 1.74 -41.47 9.44
CA LEU A 130 0.62 -41.38 8.50
C LEU A 130 -0.68 -41.86 9.11
N LEU A 131 -0.65 -42.95 9.89
CA LEU A 131 -1.81 -43.44 10.64
C LEU A 131 -2.27 -42.38 11.65
N GLY A 132 -1.36 -41.85 12.45
CA GLY A 132 -1.68 -40.80 13.41
C GLY A 132 -2.27 -39.54 12.78
N LEU A 133 -1.71 -39.12 11.65
CA LEU A 133 -2.21 -38.02 10.86
C LEU A 133 -3.64 -38.28 10.36
N ARG A 134 -3.93 -39.45 9.79
CA ARG A 134 -5.28 -39.83 9.31
C ARG A 134 -6.30 -39.90 10.45
N THR A 135 -5.92 -40.49 11.58
CA THR A 135 -6.78 -40.58 12.76
C THR A 135 -7.09 -39.19 13.32
N ALA A 136 -6.09 -38.30 13.38
CA ALA A 136 -6.30 -36.93 13.84
C ALA A 136 -7.21 -36.14 12.87
N ILE A 137 -7.08 -36.31 11.55
CA ILE A 137 -7.98 -35.68 10.57
C ILE A 137 -9.42 -36.15 10.77
N GLY A 138 -9.62 -37.45 11.01
CA GLY A 138 -10.95 -37.99 11.31
C GLY A 138 -11.56 -37.42 12.60
N ALA A 139 -10.73 -37.17 13.61
CA ALA A 139 -11.18 -36.62 14.90
C ALA A 139 -11.42 -35.10 14.88
N TYR A 140 -10.67 -34.36 14.05
CA TYR A 140 -10.73 -32.90 13.95
C TYR A 140 -10.87 -32.39 12.51
N PRO A 141 -11.93 -32.77 11.76
CA PRO A 141 -12.04 -32.49 10.33
C PRO A 141 -12.13 -30.99 9.98
N GLN A 142 -12.57 -30.16 10.93
CA GLN A 142 -12.67 -28.70 10.80
C GLN A 142 -11.38 -27.93 11.13
N VAL A 143 -10.36 -28.62 11.66
CA VAL A 143 -9.10 -27.99 12.07
C VAL A 143 -8.09 -28.13 10.94
N LYS A 144 -7.21 -27.13 10.75
CA LYS A 144 -6.13 -27.24 9.77
C LYS A 144 -5.03 -28.16 10.30
N HIS A 145 -4.59 -29.10 9.46
CA HIS A 145 -3.47 -30.00 9.76
C HIS A 145 -2.23 -29.53 9.01
N VAL A 146 -1.06 -29.55 9.66
CA VAL A 146 0.22 -29.16 9.08
C VAL A 146 1.22 -30.31 9.27
N ALA A 147 1.89 -30.72 8.19
CA ALA A 147 3.00 -31.68 8.23
C ALA A 147 4.34 -30.93 8.30
N CYS A 148 5.17 -31.27 9.29
CA CYS A 148 6.52 -30.75 9.47
C CYS A 148 7.52 -31.89 9.24
N PHE A 149 8.37 -31.75 8.22
CA PHE A 149 9.29 -32.81 7.81
C PHE A 149 10.68 -32.63 8.39
N ASP A 150 11.26 -33.69 8.97
CA ASP A 150 12.63 -33.68 9.46
C ASP A 150 13.68 -33.52 8.35
N THR A 151 13.32 -33.84 7.09
CA THR A 151 14.19 -33.65 5.92
C THR A 151 14.16 -32.21 5.38
N ALA A 152 13.19 -31.38 5.78
CA ALA A 152 12.96 -30.07 5.18
C ALA A 152 14.15 -29.11 5.35
N PHE A 153 14.74 -29.06 6.56
CA PHE A 153 15.88 -28.19 6.87
C PHE A 153 17.11 -28.44 5.98
N HIS A 154 17.22 -29.66 5.42
CA HIS A 154 18.35 -30.11 4.62
C HIS A 154 18.06 -30.11 3.11
N THR A 155 16.93 -29.57 2.66
CA THR A 155 16.57 -29.62 1.23
C THR A 155 17.49 -28.75 0.36
N ASN A 156 18.07 -27.70 0.93
CA ASN A 156 18.98 -26.77 0.24
C ASN A 156 20.43 -27.26 0.13
N LEU A 157 20.72 -28.51 0.49
CA LEU A 157 22.05 -29.09 0.26
C LEU A 157 22.43 -28.95 -1.22
N ALA A 158 23.66 -28.48 -1.48
CA ALA A 158 24.21 -28.44 -2.83
C ALA A 158 24.48 -29.87 -3.36
N PRO A 159 24.47 -30.11 -4.69
CA PRO A 159 24.70 -31.43 -5.28
C PRO A 159 25.94 -32.16 -4.75
N GLU A 160 27.05 -31.45 -4.56
CA GLU A 160 28.29 -31.96 -3.98
C GLU A 160 28.19 -32.41 -2.52
N HIS A 161 27.07 -32.13 -1.84
CA HIS A 161 26.83 -32.50 -0.44
C HIS A 161 25.76 -33.58 -0.29
N PHE A 162 24.84 -33.70 -1.25
CA PHE A 162 23.83 -34.76 -1.23
C PHE A 162 24.02 -35.92 -2.20
N ARG A 163 24.85 -35.77 -3.25
CA ARG A 163 25.09 -36.83 -4.21
C ARG A 163 26.05 -37.86 -3.63
N TYR A 164 25.64 -39.13 -3.66
CA TYR A 164 26.56 -40.24 -3.47
C TYR A 164 27.33 -40.52 -4.77
N ALA A 165 28.57 -41.00 -4.64
CA ALA A 165 29.41 -41.42 -5.77
C ALA A 165 28.98 -42.80 -6.31
N ILE A 166 27.73 -42.90 -6.77
CA ILE A 166 27.08 -44.09 -7.34
C ILE A 166 26.52 -43.76 -8.72
N PRO A 167 26.12 -44.75 -9.55
CA PRO A 167 25.57 -44.48 -10.89
C PRO A 167 24.47 -43.42 -10.87
N THR A 168 24.57 -42.44 -11.77
CA THR A 168 23.68 -41.27 -11.81
C THR A 168 22.21 -41.64 -11.93
N GLU A 169 21.92 -42.76 -12.60
CA GLU A 169 20.56 -43.28 -12.80
C GLU A 169 19.84 -43.52 -11.47
N LEU A 170 20.52 -44.02 -10.43
CA LEU A 170 19.94 -44.26 -9.11
C LEU A 170 19.43 -42.97 -8.45
N TYR A 171 20.08 -41.85 -8.70
CA TYR A 171 19.53 -40.56 -8.30
C TYR A 171 18.38 -40.14 -9.21
N SER A 172 18.57 -40.14 -10.53
CA SER A 172 17.60 -39.52 -11.45
C SER A 172 16.27 -40.26 -11.51
N THR A 173 16.25 -41.55 -11.20
CA THR A 173 15.04 -42.39 -11.24
C THR A 173 14.49 -42.73 -9.86
N HIS A 174 15.35 -42.98 -8.87
CA HIS A 174 14.95 -43.44 -7.54
C HIS A 174 15.20 -42.42 -6.42
N ASN A 175 15.72 -41.23 -6.76
CA ASN A 175 16.07 -40.17 -5.80
C ASN A 175 16.98 -40.66 -4.66
N ILE A 176 17.93 -41.55 -4.96
CA ILE A 176 18.94 -41.98 -3.99
C ILE A 176 19.95 -40.85 -3.77
N ARG A 177 19.88 -40.23 -2.58
CA ARG A 177 20.69 -39.09 -2.16
C ARG A 177 20.75 -39.01 -0.64
N ARG A 178 21.58 -38.12 -0.11
CA ARG A 178 21.46 -37.63 1.26
C ARG A 178 20.20 -36.78 1.40
N TYR A 179 19.38 -37.10 2.40
CA TYR A 179 18.26 -36.26 2.82
C TYR A 179 18.56 -35.53 4.12
N GLY A 180 19.14 -36.22 5.11
CA GLY A 180 19.32 -35.66 6.46
C GLY A 180 18.03 -35.64 7.28
N PHE A 181 18.15 -35.67 8.61
CA PHE A 181 17.03 -35.75 9.56
C PHE A 181 17.30 -34.87 10.79
N HIS A 182 16.37 -34.86 11.76
CA HIS A 182 16.35 -33.90 12.88
C HIS A 182 16.21 -32.44 12.43
N GLY A 183 15.67 -32.19 11.24
CA GLY A 183 15.53 -30.84 10.69
C GLY A 183 14.70 -29.89 11.56
N CYS A 184 13.64 -30.38 12.21
CA CYS A 184 12.86 -29.57 13.15
C CYS A 184 13.72 -29.10 14.33
N GLY A 185 14.56 -29.99 14.86
CA GLY A 185 15.49 -29.67 15.94
C GLY A 185 16.60 -28.72 15.51
N TYR A 186 17.21 -28.95 14.35
CA TYR A 186 18.21 -28.04 13.79
C TYR A 186 17.66 -26.65 13.51
N ALA A 187 16.46 -26.55 12.94
CA ALA A 187 15.81 -25.27 12.70
C ALA A 187 15.51 -24.55 14.02
N CYS A 188 14.97 -25.26 15.03
CA CYS A 188 14.70 -24.70 16.35
C CYS A 188 15.95 -24.13 17.02
N VAL A 189 17.06 -24.88 16.99
CA VAL A 189 18.32 -24.48 17.63
C VAL A 189 19.00 -23.36 16.87
N THR A 190 19.02 -23.42 15.54
CA THR A 190 19.55 -22.34 14.69
C THR A 190 18.83 -21.03 14.97
N GLU A 191 17.49 -21.03 14.94
CA GLU A 191 16.66 -19.85 15.26
C GLU A 191 17.00 -19.26 16.64
N LYS A 192 17.07 -20.13 17.66
CA LYS A 192 17.35 -19.71 19.05
C LYS A 192 18.77 -19.13 19.19
N VAL A 193 19.78 -19.76 18.60
CA VAL A 193 21.18 -19.33 18.68
C VAL A 193 21.41 -18.03 17.92
N THR A 194 20.94 -17.93 16.67
CA THR A 194 21.07 -16.72 15.86
C THR A 194 20.41 -15.53 16.56
N LYS A 195 19.23 -15.74 17.15
CA LYS A 195 18.55 -14.69 17.92
C LYS A 195 19.36 -14.25 19.15
N ARG A 196 19.88 -15.20 19.94
CA ARG A 196 20.56 -14.90 21.21
C ARG A 196 21.96 -14.33 21.05
N LEU A 197 22.71 -14.78 20.04
CA LEU A 197 24.09 -14.32 19.83
C LEU A 197 24.19 -13.16 18.84
N PHE A 198 23.30 -13.12 17.84
CA PHE A 198 23.45 -12.22 16.68
C PHE A 198 22.19 -11.39 16.38
N GLY A 199 21.22 -11.35 17.30
CA GLY A 199 20.02 -10.52 17.14
C GLY A 199 19.09 -10.96 16.01
N GLY A 200 19.25 -12.18 15.50
CA GLY A 200 18.43 -12.74 14.42
C GLY A 200 19.01 -12.56 13.01
N ASP A 201 20.25 -12.08 12.88
CA ASP A 201 20.97 -12.02 11.60
C ASP A 201 21.98 -13.17 11.50
N ASP A 202 21.76 -14.07 10.54
CA ASP A 202 22.61 -15.22 10.23
C ASP A 202 23.57 -14.96 9.07
N THR A 203 23.54 -13.77 8.45
CA THR A 203 24.36 -13.46 7.28
C THR A 203 25.85 -13.58 7.60
N GLY A 204 26.55 -14.45 6.86
CA GLY A 204 27.96 -14.78 7.01
C GLY A 204 28.28 -15.61 8.25
N ARG A 205 27.29 -16.23 8.91
CA ARG A 205 27.47 -16.97 10.17
C ARG A 205 27.52 -18.46 9.96
N GLY A 206 28.55 -19.10 10.52
CA GLY A 206 28.79 -20.53 10.46
C GLY A 206 28.58 -21.22 11.80
N TYR A 207 27.71 -22.23 11.84
CA TYR A 207 27.46 -23.04 13.04
C TYR A 207 27.73 -24.52 12.81
N ILE A 208 28.16 -25.21 13.86
CA ILE A 208 28.23 -26.67 13.89
C ILE A 208 27.33 -27.15 15.02
N ILE A 209 26.28 -27.90 14.69
CA ILE A 209 25.29 -28.36 15.66
C ILE A 209 25.47 -29.85 15.91
N CYS A 210 25.82 -30.21 17.14
CA CYS A 210 25.84 -31.55 17.69
C CYS A 210 24.47 -31.88 18.31
N TYR A 211 23.60 -32.52 17.52
CA TYR A 211 22.32 -33.03 17.98
C TYR A 211 22.51 -34.42 18.57
N LEU A 212 22.71 -34.49 19.89
CA LEU A 212 23.08 -35.72 20.60
C LEU A 212 21.90 -36.15 21.49
N GLY A 213 20.97 -36.90 20.91
CA GLY A 213 19.77 -37.40 21.57
C GLY A 213 20.05 -38.56 22.52
N LYS A 214 19.00 -39.05 23.18
CA LYS A 214 19.09 -40.20 24.09
C LYS A 214 19.31 -41.52 23.33
N PHE A 215 18.71 -41.63 22.14
CA PHE A 215 18.70 -42.87 21.35
C PHE A 215 19.31 -42.69 19.95
N ASP A 216 19.30 -41.47 19.43
CA ASP A 216 19.77 -41.06 18.12
C ASP A 216 20.77 -39.90 18.23
N ALA A 217 21.58 -39.72 17.19
CA ALA A 217 22.55 -38.63 17.15
C ALA A 217 22.89 -38.26 15.71
N SER A 218 23.03 -36.96 15.44
CA SER A 218 23.52 -36.44 14.16
C SER A 218 24.22 -35.10 14.34
N MET A 219 24.98 -34.68 13.35
CA MET A 219 25.53 -33.31 13.28
C MET A 219 25.10 -32.61 12.01
N SER A 220 25.01 -31.29 12.05
CA SER A 220 24.81 -30.47 10.86
C SER A 220 25.75 -29.28 10.87
N CYS A 221 26.27 -28.96 9.69
CA CYS A 221 26.99 -27.74 9.39
C CYS A 221 26.00 -26.73 8.82
N VAL A 222 25.92 -25.55 9.39
CA VAL A 222 24.97 -24.50 9.01
C VAL A 222 25.75 -23.26 8.60
N LEU A 223 25.37 -22.67 7.46
CA LEU A 223 25.91 -21.40 6.96
C LEU A 223 24.73 -20.54 6.50
N ASP A 224 24.71 -19.27 6.90
CA ASP A 224 23.63 -18.33 6.54
C ASP A 224 22.24 -18.86 6.90
N GLY A 225 22.15 -19.51 8.07
CA GLY A 225 20.92 -20.13 8.58
C GLY A 225 20.48 -21.41 7.86
N GLN A 226 21.19 -21.84 6.82
CA GLN A 226 20.84 -23.01 6.02
C GLN A 226 21.79 -24.17 6.24
N SER A 227 21.28 -25.39 6.13
CA SER A 227 22.09 -26.60 6.19
C SER A 227 23.07 -26.67 5.01
N LEU A 228 24.35 -26.48 5.31
CA LEU A 228 25.45 -26.70 4.37
C LEU A 228 25.79 -28.19 4.25
N ASP A 229 25.72 -28.94 5.35
CA ASP A 229 25.94 -30.39 5.37
C ASP A 229 25.28 -31.05 6.59
N THR A 230 25.08 -32.37 6.56
CA THR A 230 24.53 -33.15 7.67
C THR A 230 25.05 -34.59 7.66
N THR A 231 25.16 -35.20 8.83
CA THR A 231 25.78 -36.53 8.98
C THR A 231 24.87 -37.65 8.48
N MET A 232 23.56 -37.54 8.72
CA MET A 232 22.61 -38.57 8.30
C MET A 232 22.38 -38.52 6.79
N GLY A 233 22.06 -39.69 6.24
CA GLY A 233 22.16 -40.02 4.83
C GLY A 233 20.83 -40.05 4.10
N LEU A 234 20.70 -41.05 3.23
CA LEU A 234 19.43 -41.55 2.71
C LEU A 234 18.47 -41.93 3.85
N THR A 235 19.02 -42.51 4.92
CA THR A 235 18.28 -42.94 6.11
C THR A 235 18.97 -42.40 7.38
N PRO A 236 18.30 -42.45 8.54
CA PRO A 236 18.90 -42.10 9.83
C PRO A 236 20.03 -43.04 10.31
N LEU A 237 20.50 -43.97 9.47
CA LEU A 237 21.53 -44.95 9.81
C LEU A 237 22.97 -44.41 9.63
N GLU A 238 23.19 -43.57 8.61
CA GLU A 238 24.49 -42.97 8.29
C GLU A 238 24.89 -41.92 9.34
N GLY A 239 26.19 -41.71 9.53
CA GLY A 239 26.74 -40.64 10.35
C GLY A 239 27.34 -41.13 11.67
N LEU A 240 26.81 -40.57 12.76
CA LEU A 240 27.32 -40.84 14.09
C LEU A 240 27.01 -42.26 14.57
N VAL A 241 27.83 -42.74 15.50
CA VAL A 241 27.48 -43.91 16.31
C VAL A 241 26.24 -43.53 17.13
N MET A 242 25.28 -44.45 17.28
CA MET A 242 24.08 -44.21 18.09
C MET A 242 23.87 -45.36 19.08
N ASN A 243 22.72 -45.36 19.76
CA ASN A 243 22.40 -46.35 20.79
C ASN A 243 22.54 -47.79 20.29
N THR A 244 21.86 -48.08 19.18
CA THR A 244 21.80 -49.41 18.54
C THR A 244 22.12 -49.39 17.05
N ARG A 245 22.32 -48.20 16.47
CA ARG A 245 22.63 -48.02 15.04
C ARG A 245 24.13 -47.90 14.81
N CYS A 246 24.61 -48.43 13.69
CA CYS A 246 26.05 -48.51 13.41
C CYS A 246 26.73 -47.17 13.09
N GLY A 247 26.03 -46.18 12.52
CA GLY A 247 26.68 -44.99 11.94
C GLY A 247 27.43 -45.35 10.65
N ASP A 248 28.44 -44.55 10.24
CA ASP A 248 29.19 -44.91 9.03
C ASP A 248 29.97 -46.21 9.20
N LEU A 249 29.76 -47.08 8.23
CA LEU A 249 30.34 -48.40 8.08
C LEU A 249 30.85 -48.57 6.65
N ASP A 250 31.85 -49.44 6.45
CA ASP A 250 32.27 -49.84 5.11
C ASP A 250 31.13 -50.62 4.40
N PRO A 251 30.62 -50.17 3.23
CA PRO A 251 29.60 -50.90 2.48
C PRO A 251 30.01 -52.33 2.11
N GLY A 252 31.32 -52.63 2.02
CA GLY A 252 31.84 -53.97 1.80
C GLY A 252 31.41 -54.97 2.89
N ILE A 253 31.20 -54.51 4.13
CA ILE A 253 30.74 -55.35 5.24
C ILE A 253 29.35 -55.92 4.94
N ILE A 254 28.45 -55.13 4.36
CA ILE A 254 27.10 -55.59 3.97
C ILE A 254 27.21 -56.77 2.99
N THR A 255 28.08 -56.63 1.99
CA THR A 255 28.28 -57.70 0.98
C THR A 255 28.91 -58.96 1.59
N TYR A 256 29.80 -58.80 2.57
CA TYR A 256 30.41 -59.91 3.30
C TYR A 256 29.39 -60.66 4.17
N LEU A 257 28.55 -59.94 4.91
CA LEU A 257 27.49 -60.53 5.74
C LEU A 257 26.50 -61.35 4.89
N TYR A 258 26.15 -60.84 3.72
CA TYR A 258 25.26 -61.52 2.79
C TYR A 258 25.93 -62.76 2.17
N ARG A 259 27.13 -62.60 1.60
CA ARG A 259 27.80 -63.65 0.82
C ARG A 259 28.42 -64.74 1.66
N GLU A 260 29.11 -64.37 2.74
CA GLU A 260 29.94 -65.29 3.53
C GLU A 260 29.22 -65.77 4.79
N LEU A 261 28.40 -64.93 5.42
CA LEU A 261 27.62 -65.30 6.62
C LEU A 261 26.18 -65.70 6.31
N GLY A 262 25.76 -65.67 5.04
CA GLY A 262 24.44 -66.10 4.60
C GLY A 262 23.26 -65.31 5.18
N LYS A 263 23.51 -64.09 5.68
CA LYS A 263 22.44 -63.25 6.24
C LYS A 263 21.58 -62.68 5.12
N SER A 264 20.26 -62.71 5.30
CA SER A 264 19.31 -62.06 4.39
C SER A 264 19.40 -60.53 4.47
N SER A 265 18.86 -59.84 3.47
CA SER A 265 18.79 -58.37 3.45
C SER A 265 18.05 -57.81 4.67
N GLN A 266 16.97 -58.46 5.11
CA GLN A 266 16.20 -58.05 6.28
C GLN A 266 17.02 -58.26 7.57
N GLU A 267 17.67 -59.40 7.73
CA GLU A 267 18.52 -59.64 8.92
C GLU A 267 19.68 -58.66 9.01
N ILE A 268 20.24 -58.23 7.88
CA ILE A 268 21.28 -57.20 7.85
C ILE A 268 20.70 -55.84 8.24
N ASP A 269 19.57 -55.43 7.67
CA ASP A 269 18.91 -54.16 8.00
C ASP A 269 18.54 -54.09 9.49
N ASP A 270 17.93 -55.16 10.03
CA ASP A 270 17.59 -55.28 11.45
C ASP A 270 18.83 -55.19 12.34
N MET A 271 19.92 -55.89 11.96
CA MET A 271 21.18 -55.89 12.70
C MET A 271 21.80 -54.49 12.76
N LEU A 272 21.86 -53.79 11.62
CA LEU A 272 22.46 -52.46 11.53
C LEU A 272 21.67 -51.41 12.30
N ASN A 273 20.34 -51.58 12.44
CA ASN A 273 19.48 -50.64 13.15
C ASN A 273 19.33 -50.93 14.65
N THR A 274 19.36 -52.20 15.06
CA THR A 274 18.95 -52.60 16.43
C THR A 274 20.02 -53.33 17.24
N GLN A 275 21.09 -53.84 16.61
CA GLN A 275 22.09 -54.69 17.27
C GLN A 275 23.52 -54.11 17.22
N CYS A 276 23.68 -52.89 16.73
CA CYS A 276 24.96 -52.23 16.51
C CYS A 276 25.19 -51.08 17.51
N GLY A 277 26.03 -50.10 17.15
CA GLY A 277 26.20 -48.87 17.93
C GLY A 277 26.86 -49.08 19.30
N LEU A 278 26.44 -48.28 20.28
CA LEU A 278 26.91 -48.34 21.67
C LEU A 278 26.62 -49.70 22.32
N LEU A 279 25.50 -50.34 21.99
CA LEU A 279 25.16 -51.67 22.47
C LEU A 279 26.22 -52.70 22.07
N ALA A 280 26.58 -52.75 20.79
CA ALA A 280 27.59 -53.68 20.29
C ALA A 280 28.99 -53.34 20.82
N LEU A 281 29.37 -52.06 20.81
CA LEU A 281 30.69 -51.62 21.26
C LEU A 281 30.91 -51.83 22.75
N SER A 282 29.84 -51.79 23.56
CA SER A 282 29.91 -52.09 24.98
C SER A 282 29.83 -53.59 25.30
N ASN A 283 29.74 -54.45 24.28
CA ASN A 283 29.51 -55.89 24.41
C ASN A 283 28.21 -56.22 25.15
N ASN A 284 27.11 -55.59 24.73
CA ASN A 284 25.76 -55.74 25.28
C ASN A 284 25.61 -55.32 26.76
N VAL A 285 26.54 -54.52 27.29
CA VAL A 285 26.47 -54.04 28.68
C VAL A 285 25.38 -52.99 28.83
N SER A 286 25.35 -52.00 27.94
CA SER A 286 24.29 -50.99 27.88
C SER A 286 24.36 -50.29 26.52
N SER A 287 23.21 -49.87 26.03
CA SER A 287 23.15 -48.95 24.90
C SER A 287 23.16 -47.48 25.39
N ASP A 288 22.63 -47.21 26.60
CA ASP A 288 22.54 -45.88 27.20
C ASP A 288 23.92 -45.29 27.57
N MET A 289 24.25 -44.13 26.98
CA MET A 289 25.54 -43.47 27.14
C MET A 289 25.83 -43.02 28.58
N LEU A 290 24.82 -42.56 29.33
CA LEU A 290 25.04 -42.12 30.72
C LEU A 290 25.42 -43.30 31.63
N THR A 291 24.78 -44.45 31.42
CA THR A 291 25.19 -45.71 32.06
C THR A 291 26.62 -46.10 31.68
N LEU A 292 26.96 -46.03 30.38
CA LEU A 292 28.32 -46.32 29.91
C LEU A 292 29.36 -45.36 30.48
N GLN A 293 29.05 -44.08 30.64
CA GLN A 293 29.91 -43.10 31.30
C GLN A 293 30.20 -43.46 32.76
N SER A 294 29.17 -43.84 33.53
CA SER A 294 29.36 -44.30 34.91
C SER A 294 30.26 -45.54 34.98
N LEU A 295 30.08 -46.48 34.06
CA LEU A 295 30.91 -47.69 33.97
C LEU A 295 32.33 -47.40 33.50
N ALA A 296 32.52 -46.44 32.58
CA ALA A 296 33.82 -45.98 32.13
C ALA A 296 34.61 -45.32 33.29
N LYS A 297 33.94 -44.52 34.13
CA LYS A 297 34.51 -43.98 35.38
C LYS A 297 34.94 -45.08 36.35
N LYS A 298 34.21 -46.21 36.36
CA LYS A 298 34.57 -47.44 37.10
C LYS A 298 35.60 -48.32 36.36
N LYS A 299 36.30 -47.78 35.35
CA LYS A 299 37.35 -48.44 34.56
C LYS A 299 36.87 -49.69 33.80
N ASN A 300 35.58 -49.79 33.45
CA ASN A 300 35.11 -50.85 32.54
C ASN A 300 35.71 -50.63 31.13
N PRO A 301 36.48 -51.59 30.59
CA PRO A 301 37.19 -51.41 29.32
C PRO A 301 36.25 -51.29 28.12
N GLN A 302 35.11 -51.99 28.12
CA GLN A 302 34.14 -51.97 27.02
C GLN A 302 33.34 -50.66 27.00
N ALA A 303 32.92 -50.18 28.17
CA ALA A 303 32.24 -48.90 28.28
C ALA A 303 33.15 -47.72 27.88
N ARG A 304 34.44 -47.78 28.24
CA ARG A 304 35.44 -46.81 27.80
C ARG A 304 35.63 -46.86 26.27
N LEU A 305 35.76 -48.04 25.68
CA LEU A 305 35.88 -48.21 24.23
C LEU A 305 34.67 -47.60 23.50
N ALA A 306 33.45 -47.97 23.92
CA ALA A 306 32.22 -47.46 23.33
C ALA A 306 32.16 -45.92 23.36
N ARG A 307 32.48 -45.31 24.51
CA ARG A 307 32.54 -43.85 24.65
C ARG A 307 33.61 -43.23 23.76
N THR A 308 34.83 -43.76 23.75
CA THR A 308 35.93 -43.23 22.93
C THR A 308 35.57 -43.29 21.45
N VAL A 309 35.02 -44.39 20.95
CA VAL A 309 34.59 -44.52 19.54
C VAL A 309 33.49 -43.51 19.21
N TYR A 310 32.55 -43.27 20.13
CA TYR A 310 31.50 -42.26 19.96
C TYR A 310 32.06 -40.83 19.86
N VAL A 311 32.96 -40.45 20.79
CA VAL A 311 33.64 -39.13 20.78
C VAL A 311 34.47 -38.94 19.52
N GLU A 312 35.27 -39.93 19.14
CA GLU A 312 36.12 -39.85 17.94
C GLU A 312 35.28 -39.69 16.67
N ARG A 313 34.12 -40.35 16.58
CA ARG A 313 33.20 -40.15 15.45
C ARG A 313 32.67 -38.72 15.39
N ILE A 314 32.31 -38.12 16.52
CA ILE A 314 31.89 -36.71 16.59
C ILE A 314 33.03 -35.79 16.16
N ARG A 315 34.25 -36.01 16.69
CA ARG A 315 35.43 -35.18 16.37
C ARG A 315 35.80 -35.25 14.88
N LYS A 316 35.64 -36.42 14.25
CA LYS A 316 35.85 -36.59 12.80
C LYS A 316 34.93 -35.66 11.99
N TYR A 317 33.64 -35.60 12.33
CA TYR A 317 32.69 -34.71 11.66
C TYR A 317 32.87 -33.24 12.05
N LEU A 318 33.23 -32.96 13.31
CA LEU A 318 33.60 -31.62 13.73
C LEU A 318 34.75 -31.08 12.87
N GLY A 319 35.81 -31.87 12.66
CA GLY A 319 36.92 -31.50 11.79
C GLY A 319 36.50 -31.25 10.35
N SER A 320 35.66 -32.12 9.77
CA SER A 320 35.19 -31.93 8.38
C SER A 320 34.35 -30.67 8.23
N TYR A 321 33.48 -30.36 9.20
CA TYR A 321 32.63 -29.17 9.18
C TYR A 321 33.40 -27.87 9.46
N LEU A 322 34.43 -27.91 10.31
CA LEU A 322 35.34 -26.77 10.48
C LEU A 322 36.03 -26.40 9.16
N VAL A 323 36.46 -27.40 8.37
CA VAL A 323 37.05 -27.16 7.04
C VAL A 323 36.01 -26.58 6.07
N LYS A 324 34.77 -27.08 6.09
CA LYS A 324 33.67 -26.55 5.26
C LYS A 324 33.34 -25.09 5.57
N LEU A 325 33.47 -24.68 6.84
CA LEU A 325 33.32 -23.29 7.26
C LEU A 325 34.61 -22.47 7.10
N HIS A 326 35.61 -22.98 6.37
CA HIS A 326 36.91 -22.32 6.15
C HIS A 326 37.61 -21.90 7.46
N GLY A 327 37.44 -22.69 8.52
CA GLY A 327 37.97 -22.43 9.85
C GLY A 327 37.25 -21.31 10.64
N LYS A 328 36.17 -20.75 10.10
CA LYS A 328 35.36 -19.70 10.74
C LYS A 328 34.05 -20.28 11.27
N CYS A 329 34.10 -20.88 12.46
CA CYS A 329 32.93 -21.34 13.17
C CYS A 329 32.56 -20.31 14.25
N ASP A 330 31.41 -19.65 14.11
CA ASP A 330 30.92 -18.70 15.11
C ASP A 330 30.47 -19.42 16.38
N ALA A 331 29.81 -20.59 16.23
CA ALA A 331 29.32 -21.37 17.36
C ALA A 331 29.34 -22.89 17.12
N LEU A 332 29.89 -23.64 18.09
CA LEU A 332 29.72 -25.07 18.26
C LEU A 332 28.59 -25.30 19.27
N ILE A 333 27.52 -25.97 18.86
CA ILE A 333 26.29 -26.08 19.64
C ILE A 333 26.04 -27.52 20.03
N PHE A 334 25.82 -27.78 21.32
CA PHE A 334 25.36 -29.06 21.85
C PHE A 334 23.88 -28.97 22.22
N THR A 335 23.09 -29.89 21.69
CA THR A 335 21.65 -29.94 21.93
C THR A 335 21.16 -31.37 22.12
N ALA A 336 19.85 -31.50 22.35
CA ALA A 336 19.17 -32.72 22.74
C ALA A 336 19.72 -33.32 24.05
N HIS A 337 19.29 -34.54 24.39
CA HIS A 337 19.48 -35.08 25.74
C HIS A 337 20.95 -35.21 26.18
N LEU A 338 21.79 -35.96 25.45
CA LEU A 338 23.19 -36.16 25.82
C LEU A 338 23.99 -34.87 25.65
N GLY A 339 23.71 -34.08 24.61
CA GLY A 339 24.39 -32.80 24.38
C GLY A 339 24.17 -31.81 25.53
N MET A 340 22.99 -31.83 26.15
CA MET A 340 22.68 -31.01 27.32
C MET A 340 23.21 -31.59 28.63
N TYR A 341 23.04 -32.89 28.87
CA TYR A 341 23.22 -33.43 30.23
C TYR A 341 24.55 -34.16 30.47
N ASP A 342 25.30 -34.53 29.42
CA ASP A 342 26.62 -35.15 29.59
C ASP A 342 27.74 -34.10 29.43
N ALA A 343 28.11 -33.46 30.56
CA ALA A 343 29.18 -32.46 30.61
C ALA A 343 30.55 -33.05 30.23
N ASP A 344 30.85 -34.28 30.66
CA ASP A 344 32.11 -34.93 30.29
C ASP A 344 32.17 -35.18 28.78
N LEU A 345 31.03 -35.46 28.12
CA LEU A 345 31.02 -35.69 26.66
C LEU A 345 31.37 -34.42 25.91
N ARG A 346 30.81 -33.28 26.32
CA ARG A 346 31.17 -31.97 25.75
C ARG A 346 32.65 -31.66 25.98
N TYR A 347 33.15 -31.95 27.18
CA TYR A 347 34.57 -31.81 27.49
C TYR A 347 35.42 -32.67 26.56
N ASP A 348 35.14 -33.98 26.46
CA ASP A 348 35.90 -34.92 25.62
C ASP A 348 35.89 -34.53 24.13
N VAL A 349 34.78 -33.98 23.63
CA VAL A 349 34.67 -33.49 22.24
C VAL A 349 35.52 -32.23 22.01
N CYS A 350 35.53 -31.29 22.95
CA CYS A 350 36.25 -30.02 22.82
C CYS A 350 37.73 -30.12 23.21
N HIS A 351 38.12 -31.15 23.96
CA HIS A 351 39.45 -31.26 24.55
C HIS A 351 40.57 -31.32 23.50
N GLY A 352 41.58 -30.47 23.67
CA GLY A 352 42.76 -30.40 22.80
C GLY A 352 42.51 -29.74 21.44
N LEU A 353 41.40 -29.00 21.28
CA LEU A 353 41.07 -28.26 20.06
C LEU A 353 41.37 -26.75 20.17
N ASP A 354 42.18 -26.36 21.16
CA ASP A 354 42.53 -24.97 21.48
C ASP A 354 43.15 -24.23 20.30
N SER A 355 44.01 -24.92 19.54
CA SER A 355 44.67 -24.40 18.34
C SER A 355 43.71 -24.14 17.17
N LEU A 356 42.57 -24.83 17.16
CA LEU A 356 41.47 -24.62 16.21
C LEU A 356 40.48 -23.56 16.71
N GLY A 357 40.75 -22.94 17.87
CA GLY A 357 39.92 -21.87 18.43
C GLY A 357 38.72 -22.34 19.23
N ILE A 358 38.65 -23.62 19.60
CA ILE A 358 37.59 -24.19 20.46
C ILE A 358 38.19 -24.41 21.85
N GLN A 359 37.78 -23.59 22.82
CA GLN A 359 38.25 -23.66 24.20
C GLN A 359 37.05 -23.65 25.16
N LEU A 360 36.79 -24.79 25.78
CA LEU A 360 35.71 -24.99 26.74
C LEU A 360 36.16 -24.58 28.15
N ASP A 361 35.29 -23.86 28.85
CA ASP A 361 35.48 -23.52 30.27
C ASP A 361 34.88 -24.63 31.13
N ASP A 362 35.74 -25.35 31.84
CA ASP A 362 35.34 -26.53 32.61
C ASP A 362 34.42 -26.18 33.80
N ALA A 363 34.58 -24.99 34.39
CA ALA A 363 33.71 -24.55 35.47
C ALA A 363 32.30 -24.22 34.96
N LEU A 364 32.20 -23.52 33.82
CA LEU A 364 30.91 -23.22 33.19
C LEU A 364 30.22 -24.47 32.65
N ASN A 365 30.99 -25.42 32.09
CA ASN A 365 30.46 -26.67 31.56
C ASN A 365 29.82 -27.57 32.63
N ASN A 366 30.34 -27.54 33.86
CA ASN A 366 29.83 -28.31 34.99
C ASN A 366 28.79 -27.53 35.85
N ALA A 367 28.55 -26.26 35.55
CA ALA A 367 27.55 -25.47 36.25
C ALA A 367 26.11 -25.88 35.87
N PRO A 368 25.10 -25.58 36.70
CA PRO A 368 23.70 -25.79 36.35
C PRO A 368 23.34 -25.08 35.03
N LEU A 369 22.88 -25.85 34.06
CA LEU A 369 22.55 -25.35 32.73
C LEU A 369 21.16 -24.73 32.72
N THR A 370 21.00 -23.70 31.89
CA THR A 370 19.70 -23.17 31.48
C THR A 370 19.35 -23.66 30.07
N ASP A 371 18.18 -23.26 29.55
CA ASP A 371 17.76 -23.52 28.17
C ASP A 371 18.76 -23.01 27.11
N PHE A 372 19.60 -22.03 27.47
CA PHE A 372 20.68 -21.52 26.62
C PHE A 372 21.88 -21.10 27.49
N THR A 373 23.00 -21.81 27.39
CA THR A 373 24.19 -21.56 28.21
C THR A 373 25.44 -21.54 27.33
N ASP A 374 26.27 -20.53 27.49
CA ASP A 374 27.57 -20.44 26.81
C ASP A 374 28.68 -20.91 27.76
N ILE A 375 29.40 -21.93 27.33
CA ILE A 375 30.42 -22.63 28.12
C ILE A 375 31.82 -22.46 27.51
N ALA A 376 32.00 -21.53 26.58
CA ALA A 376 33.31 -21.19 26.05
C ALA A 376 34.11 -20.29 27.02
N THR A 377 35.43 -20.44 27.03
CA THR A 377 36.30 -19.46 27.68
C THR A 377 36.24 -18.11 26.95
N THR A 378 36.67 -17.04 27.61
CA THR A 378 36.79 -15.71 26.98
C THR A 378 37.82 -15.67 25.85
N PHE A 379 38.72 -16.65 25.77
CA PHE A 379 39.77 -16.75 24.74
C PHE A 379 39.38 -17.63 23.55
N SER A 380 38.28 -18.39 23.66
CA SER A 380 37.77 -19.21 22.57
C SER A 380 37.34 -18.33 21.39
N LYS A 381 37.78 -18.68 20.18
CA LYS A 381 37.35 -18.01 18.94
C LYS A 381 35.96 -18.46 18.51
N THR A 382 35.61 -19.70 18.82
CA THR A 382 34.31 -20.32 18.60
C THR A 382 33.51 -20.29 19.90
N ARG A 383 32.28 -19.77 19.90
CA ARG A 383 31.40 -19.89 21.08
C ARG A 383 30.97 -21.34 21.24
N ILE A 384 30.80 -21.82 22.47
CA ILE A 384 30.40 -23.20 22.74
C ILE A 384 29.09 -23.15 23.49
N ILE A 385 28.01 -23.47 22.81
CA ILE A 385 26.65 -23.25 23.30
C ILE A 385 26.02 -24.58 23.69
N VAL A 386 25.40 -24.65 24.86
CA VAL A 386 24.48 -25.71 25.23
C VAL A 386 23.06 -25.16 25.14
N CYS A 387 22.24 -25.73 24.27
CA CYS A 387 20.94 -25.17 23.89
C CYS A 387 19.88 -26.26 23.86
N ALA A 388 18.73 -26.09 24.53
CA ALA A 388 17.64 -27.05 24.43
C ALA A 388 16.89 -26.91 23.10
N SER A 389 16.60 -28.06 22.49
CA SER A 389 15.71 -28.19 21.33
C SER A 389 14.32 -28.58 21.81
N ASP A 390 13.32 -27.71 21.59
CA ASP A 390 11.90 -28.05 21.80
C ASP A 390 11.24 -28.12 20.42
N GLU A 391 11.34 -29.29 19.81
CA GLU A 391 10.83 -29.56 18.45
C GLU A 391 9.33 -29.39 18.39
N GLU A 392 8.61 -29.85 19.42
CA GLU A 392 7.16 -29.73 19.47
C GLU A 392 6.73 -28.27 19.53
N ALA A 393 7.43 -27.42 20.29
CA ALA A 393 7.17 -25.98 20.30
C ALA A 393 7.50 -25.33 18.94
N TYR A 394 8.56 -25.77 18.26
CA TYR A 394 8.87 -25.32 16.89
C TYR A 394 7.75 -25.71 15.92
N ILE A 395 7.30 -26.97 15.93
CA ILE A 395 6.20 -27.46 15.10
C ILE A 395 4.91 -26.68 15.39
N ALA A 396 4.59 -26.39 16.66
CA ALA A 396 3.44 -25.57 17.03
C ALA A 396 3.50 -24.16 16.42
N ARG A 397 4.67 -23.51 16.47
CA ARG A 397 4.89 -22.19 15.84
C ARG A 397 4.74 -22.27 14.33
N GLN A 398 5.39 -23.23 13.68
CA GLN A 398 5.33 -23.40 12.22
C GLN A 398 3.92 -23.72 11.75
N ALA A 399 3.19 -24.57 12.48
CA ALA A 399 1.80 -24.88 12.19
C ALA A 399 0.92 -23.62 12.27
N ALA A 400 1.15 -22.75 13.26
CA ALA A 400 0.43 -21.47 13.38
C ALA A 400 0.75 -20.48 12.25
N VAL A 401 2.01 -20.44 11.78
CA VAL A 401 2.43 -19.62 10.63
C VAL A 401 1.76 -20.12 9.35
N VAL A 402 1.93 -21.40 9.02
CA VAL A 402 1.43 -22.02 7.78
C VAL A 402 -0.09 -22.01 7.69
N SER A 403 -0.78 -22.10 8.82
CA SER A 403 -2.25 -22.04 8.87
C SER A 403 -2.83 -20.63 8.77
N GLY A 404 -2.00 -19.58 8.84
CA GLY A 404 -2.41 -18.17 8.75
C GLY A 404 -3.10 -17.63 10.02
N ILE A 405 -2.92 -18.29 11.18
CA ILE A 405 -3.65 -17.93 12.40
C ILE A 405 -3.31 -16.52 12.92
N PHE A 406 -2.10 -16.02 12.64
CA PHE A 406 -1.60 -14.70 13.04
C PHE A 406 -1.18 -13.82 11.86
N GLU A 407 -1.79 -14.01 10.68
CA GLU A 407 -1.41 -13.31 9.45
C GLU A 407 -1.48 -11.78 9.60
N ARG A 408 -2.51 -11.28 10.28
CA ARG A 408 -2.67 -9.85 10.57
C ARG A 408 -1.57 -9.31 11.48
N GLU A 409 -1.26 -10.02 12.56
CA GLU A 409 -0.22 -9.63 13.52
C GLU A 409 1.18 -9.69 12.88
N ALA A 410 1.42 -10.67 11.99
CA ALA A 410 2.65 -10.80 11.21
C ALA A 410 2.81 -9.68 10.18
N GLU A 411 1.74 -9.28 9.50
CA GLU A 411 1.77 -8.19 8.53
C GLU A 411 2.06 -6.84 9.23
N LEU A 412 1.46 -6.60 10.39
CA LEU A 412 1.74 -5.42 11.22
C LEU A 412 3.20 -5.39 11.71
N ALA A 413 3.74 -6.52 12.17
CA ALA A 413 5.13 -6.61 12.59
C ALA A 413 6.11 -6.43 11.42
N LYS A 414 5.82 -7.01 10.25
CA LYS A 414 6.64 -6.84 9.04
C LYS A 414 6.68 -5.38 8.60
N GLN A 415 5.55 -4.68 8.64
CA GLN A 415 5.49 -3.24 8.38
C GLN A 415 6.33 -2.44 9.39
N ALA A 416 6.21 -2.75 10.69
CA ALA A 416 6.99 -2.11 11.74
C ALA A 416 8.50 -2.34 11.61
N LYS A 417 8.92 -3.57 11.26
CA LYS A 417 10.34 -3.95 11.10
C LYS A 417 10.96 -3.39 9.83
N ILE A 418 10.23 -3.35 8.72
CA ILE A 418 10.66 -2.65 7.51
C ILE A 418 10.89 -1.17 7.83
N GLN A 419 9.97 -0.56 8.59
CA GLN A 419 10.07 0.84 9.00
C GLN A 419 11.24 1.08 9.98
N ALA A 420 11.46 0.18 10.94
CA ALA A 420 12.55 0.23 11.91
C ALA A 420 13.93 -0.02 11.27
N ASN A 421 14.05 -0.97 10.35
CA ASN A 421 15.29 -1.23 9.62
C ASN A 421 15.63 -0.08 8.66
N LYS A 422 14.63 0.53 8.01
CA LYS A 422 14.83 1.78 7.26
C LYS A 422 15.35 2.87 8.18
N LEU A 423 14.77 3.01 9.39
CA LEU A 423 15.20 3.97 10.41
C LEU A 423 16.62 3.69 10.94
N ALA A 424 16.98 2.43 11.20
CA ALA A 424 18.28 2.05 11.74
C ALA A 424 19.41 2.17 10.71
N LEU A 425 19.12 1.86 9.44
CA LEU A 425 20.05 2.10 8.33
C LEU A 425 20.26 3.62 8.12
N LEU A 426 19.21 4.41 8.30
CA LEU A 426 19.25 5.88 8.30
C LEU A 426 20.05 6.41 9.51
N HIS A 427 19.86 5.89 10.72
CA HIS A 427 20.58 6.33 11.91
C HIS A 427 22.07 5.98 11.90
N ARG A 428 22.45 4.78 11.42
CA ARG A 428 23.87 4.39 11.28
C ARG A 428 24.61 5.20 10.21
N ARG A 429 23.92 5.61 9.13
CA ARG A 429 24.49 6.49 8.10
C ARG A 429 24.50 7.97 8.52
N ASN A 430 23.48 8.44 9.24
CA ASN A 430 23.44 9.80 9.77
C ASN A 430 24.56 10.05 10.77
N ALA A 431 24.90 9.08 11.63
CA ALA A 431 26.00 9.21 12.60
C ALA A 431 27.39 9.36 11.94
N GLN A 432 27.55 8.94 10.66
CA GLN A 432 28.79 9.12 9.91
C GLN A 432 28.86 10.45 9.15
N ILE A 433 27.72 11.10 8.88
CA ILE A 433 27.60 12.31 8.04
C ILE A 433 27.38 13.58 8.90
N THR A 434 26.85 13.44 10.12
CA THR A 434 26.64 14.58 11.05
C THR A 434 27.91 15.26 11.54
N ASN A 435 29.11 14.76 11.20
CA ASN A 435 30.35 15.43 11.57
C ASN A 435 30.78 16.55 10.60
N ASP A 436 30.09 16.73 9.45
CA ASP A 436 30.49 17.69 8.40
C ASP A 436 29.45 18.82 8.09
N LEU A 437 28.38 18.98 8.89
CA LEU A 437 27.25 19.87 8.54
C LEU A 437 27.05 21.12 9.44
N ASP A 438 28.00 21.47 10.31
CA ASP A 438 27.85 22.57 11.28
C ASP A 438 27.96 24.01 10.70
N ASP A 439 28.05 24.19 9.38
CA ASP A 439 28.34 25.52 8.77
C ASP A 439 27.23 26.16 7.91
N THR A 440 25.97 25.67 7.94
CA THR A 440 24.88 26.35 7.19
C THR A 440 24.15 27.40 8.02
N GLN A 441 24.51 28.68 7.81
CA GLN A 441 23.84 29.85 8.38
C GLN A 441 22.32 29.86 8.11
N SER A 442 21.53 29.92 9.18
CA SER A 442 20.08 30.08 9.16
C SER A 442 19.70 31.52 8.82
N ILE A 443 19.45 31.79 7.54
CA ILE A 443 18.89 33.08 7.09
C ILE A 443 17.37 33.03 7.32
N HIS A 444 16.87 33.82 8.28
CA HIS A 444 15.44 34.04 8.51
C HIS A 444 14.86 34.96 7.44
N PHE A 445 13.70 34.61 6.89
CA PHE A 445 13.03 35.35 5.80
C PHE A 445 11.73 36.00 6.31
N ASP A 446 11.59 37.32 6.15
CA ASP A 446 10.56 38.14 6.84
C ASP A 446 9.13 38.06 6.25
N LEU A 447 8.87 37.12 5.34
CA LEU A 447 7.56 36.89 4.74
C LEU A 447 6.75 35.85 5.53
N LYS A 448 5.50 36.18 5.88
CA LYS A 448 4.57 35.23 6.50
C LYS A 448 4.27 34.08 5.53
N LEU A 449 4.70 32.88 5.92
CA LEU A 449 4.41 31.66 5.19
C LEU A 449 2.88 31.42 5.14
N PRO A 450 2.29 31.12 3.96
CA PRO A 450 0.90 30.71 3.89
C PRO A 450 0.68 29.37 4.61
N ALA A 451 -0.52 29.16 5.15
CA ALA A 451 -0.91 27.88 5.75
C ALA A 451 -0.76 26.75 4.71
N LEU A 452 0.15 25.83 4.99
CA LEU A 452 0.33 24.61 4.22
C LEU A 452 -0.73 23.60 4.69
N GLY A 453 -1.19 22.70 3.83
CA GLY A 453 -2.14 21.65 4.24
C GLY A 453 -1.45 20.30 4.31
N ARG A 454 -2.19 19.26 4.72
CA ARG A 454 -1.77 17.84 4.59
C ARG A 454 -1.63 17.35 3.14
N ALA A 455 -1.81 18.24 2.17
CA ALA A 455 -1.54 17.99 0.77
C ALA A 455 -1.05 19.27 0.10
N VAL A 456 -0.10 19.10 -0.83
CA VAL A 456 0.47 20.20 -1.63
C VAL A 456 0.45 19.81 -3.10
N TYR A 457 0.28 20.80 -3.97
CA TYR A 457 0.32 20.60 -5.41
C TYR A 457 1.65 21.12 -5.97
N ILE A 458 2.41 20.29 -6.68
CA ILE A 458 3.65 20.71 -7.36
C ILE A 458 3.41 20.88 -8.86
N ASP A 459 3.77 22.05 -9.38
CA ASP A 459 3.80 22.35 -10.82
C ASP A 459 5.07 23.10 -11.20
N GLY A 460 5.39 23.22 -12.49
CA GLY A 460 6.59 23.91 -12.94
C GLY A 460 6.87 23.78 -14.44
N VAL A 461 7.91 24.47 -14.92
CA VAL A 461 8.30 24.48 -16.34
C VAL A 461 9.27 23.36 -16.67
N GLY A 462 8.78 22.17 -17.04
CA GLY A 462 9.63 21.02 -17.36
C GLY A 462 9.31 19.83 -16.46
N SER A 463 10.30 19.00 -16.17
CA SER A 463 10.13 17.85 -15.27
C SER A 463 10.37 18.27 -13.82
N THR A 464 9.31 18.30 -13.02
CA THR A 464 9.33 18.60 -11.58
C THR A 464 9.69 17.40 -10.70
N TRP A 465 10.18 16.32 -11.32
CA TRP A 465 10.32 15.04 -10.64
C TRP A 465 11.29 15.10 -9.45
N ARG A 466 12.42 15.78 -9.65
CA ARG A 466 13.51 15.85 -8.66
C ARG A 466 13.02 16.54 -7.40
N GLU A 467 12.24 17.60 -7.60
CA GLU A 467 11.66 18.42 -6.56
C GLU A 467 10.56 17.65 -5.81
N GLU A 468 9.76 16.87 -6.52
CA GLU A 468 8.79 15.96 -5.91
C GLU A 468 9.49 14.89 -5.05
N VAL A 469 10.51 14.20 -5.56
CA VAL A 469 11.27 13.18 -4.80
C VAL A 469 11.96 13.80 -3.60
N GLY A 470 12.68 14.90 -3.79
CA GLY A 470 13.40 15.58 -2.73
C GLY A 470 12.47 16.05 -1.61
N LEU A 471 11.32 16.64 -1.95
CA LEU A 471 10.33 17.05 -0.97
C LEU A 471 9.74 15.86 -0.21
N LEU A 472 9.39 14.76 -0.90
CA LEU A 472 8.84 13.57 -0.24
C LEU A 472 9.82 12.94 0.75
N PHE A 473 11.12 12.91 0.45
CA PHE A 473 12.13 12.43 1.42
C PHE A 473 12.19 13.26 2.70
N GLN A 474 11.97 14.57 2.62
CA GLN A 474 11.98 15.44 3.80
C GLN A 474 10.77 15.18 4.73
N ILE A 475 9.67 14.68 4.18
CA ILE A 475 8.41 14.44 4.91
C ILE A 475 8.31 12.98 5.37
N LEU A 476 8.89 12.04 4.62
CA LEU A 476 8.79 10.59 4.84
C LEU A 476 9.01 10.15 6.30
N PRO A 477 10.00 10.66 7.05
CA PRO A 477 10.20 10.29 8.46
C PRO A 477 9.00 10.61 9.36
N HIS A 478 8.19 11.59 8.96
CA HIS A 478 7.07 12.12 9.74
C HIS A 478 5.71 11.71 9.17
N ALA A 479 5.62 11.23 7.94
CA ALA A 479 4.39 10.77 7.28
C ALA A 479 4.54 9.33 6.75
N PRO A 480 4.35 8.29 7.59
CA PRO A 480 4.51 6.90 7.17
C PRO A 480 3.52 6.47 6.08
N ARG A 481 2.33 7.06 6.04
CA ARG A 481 1.33 6.83 4.98
C ARG A 481 1.38 7.96 3.96
N LEU A 482 2.46 8.00 3.18
CA LEU A 482 2.64 8.96 2.12
C LEU A 482 1.71 8.66 0.94
N GLY A 483 1.14 9.70 0.33
CA GLY A 483 0.35 9.61 -0.89
C GLY A 483 1.00 10.39 -2.02
N TYR A 484 0.92 9.85 -3.24
CA TYR A 484 1.35 10.50 -4.47
C TYR A 484 0.22 10.43 -5.50
N PHE A 485 -0.41 11.57 -5.79
CA PHE A 485 -1.59 11.63 -6.65
C PHE A 485 -1.29 12.34 -7.97
N ARG A 486 -1.68 11.72 -9.09
CA ARG A 486 -1.58 12.33 -10.42
C ARG A 486 -2.98 12.64 -10.96
N PRO A 487 -3.34 13.92 -11.21
CA PRO A 487 -4.64 14.25 -11.78
C PRO A 487 -4.91 13.56 -13.12
N PHE A 488 -3.89 13.49 -13.99
CA PHE A 488 -3.94 12.79 -15.27
C PHE A 488 -2.75 11.82 -15.40
N ALA A 489 -3.05 10.51 -15.52
CA ALA A 489 -2.06 9.45 -15.68
C ALA A 489 -2.66 8.20 -16.34
N ASP A 490 -1.89 7.54 -17.21
CA ASP A 490 -2.30 6.29 -17.86
C ASP A 490 -1.97 5.06 -16.97
N ASP A 491 -2.46 3.88 -17.35
CA ASP A 491 -2.38 2.66 -16.51
C ASP A 491 -0.93 2.24 -16.20
N ASP A 492 -0.01 2.51 -17.15
CA ASP A 492 1.41 2.22 -17.04
C ASP A 492 2.26 3.51 -16.92
N ASP A 493 1.79 4.49 -16.13
CA ASP A 493 2.52 5.74 -15.95
C ASP A 493 3.86 5.53 -15.21
N ARG A 494 4.97 5.73 -15.94
CA ARG A 494 6.35 5.60 -15.42
C ARG A 494 6.59 6.39 -14.13
N LYS A 495 5.93 7.54 -13.97
CA LYS A 495 6.07 8.40 -12.78
C LYS A 495 5.42 7.82 -11.55
N MET A 496 4.26 7.21 -11.71
CA MET A 496 3.62 6.45 -10.64
C MET A 496 4.42 5.22 -10.25
N ARG A 497 4.96 4.47 -11.22
CA ARG A 497 5.75 3.26 -10.96
C ARG A 497 6.98 3.56 -10.11
N ALA A 498 7.78 4.52 -10.52
CA ALA A 498 8.97 4.89 -9.78
C ALA A 498 8.66 5.53 -8.41
N MET A 499 7.63 6.37 -8.27
CA MET A 499 7.24 6.89 -6.95
C MET A 499 6.76 5.77 -5.99
N ARG A 500 6.02 4.78 -6.50
CA ARG A 500 5.65 3.58 -5.73
C ARG A 500 6.90 2.83 -5.30
N ASP A 501 7.80 2.54 -6.21
CA ASP A 501 8.95 1.67 -5.93
C ASP A 501 9.95 2.36 -4.99
N VAL A 502 10.15 3.67 -5.12
CA VAL A 502 11.06 4.46 -4.26
C VAL A 502 10.51 4.68 -2.85
N PHE A 503 9.24 5.06 -2.73
CA PHE A 503 8.63 5.44 -1.45
C PHE A 503 7.74 4.33 -0.84
N SER A 504 7.64 3.17 -1.49
CA SER A 504 6.73 2.08 -1.12
C SER A 504 5.27 2.52 -1.01
N ILE A 505 4.88 3.50 -1.83
CA ILE A 505 3.53 4.08 -1.83
C ILE A 505 2.57 3.07 -2.47
N ASP A 506 1.63 2.52 -1.69
CA ASP A 506 0.47 1.79 -2.22
C ASP A 506 0.74 0.42 -2.89
N HIS A 507 1.54 -0.46 -2.27
CA HIS A 507 1.73 -1.83 -2.78
C HIS A 507 0.44 -2.68 -2.86
N ASN A 508 -0.61 -2.33 -2.07
CA ASN A 508 -1.88 -3.08 -1.99
C ASN A 508 -3.06 -2.38 -2.71
N GLU A 509 -2.84 -1.23 -3.35
CA GLU A 509 -3.90 -0.49 -4.06
C GLU A 509 -3.58 -0.34 -5.55
N SER A 510 -4.57 -0.60 -6.42
CA SER A 510 -4.41 -0.46 -7.87
C SER A 510 -4.00 0.98 -8.24
N TYR A 511 -3.07 1.14 -9.20
CA TYR A 511 -2.68 2.44 -9.81
C TYR A 511 -3.87 3.33 -10.16
N ASN A 512 -5.01 2.72 -10.46
CA ASN A 512 -6.27 3.39 -10.77
C ASN A 512 -6.81 4.28 -9.65
N LYS A 513 -6.47 4.01 -8.39
CA LYS A 513 -6.90 4.79 -7.21
C LYS A 513 -6.05 6.04 -6.99
N ALA A 514 -4.76 5.99 -7.30
CA ALA A 514 -3.82 7.09 -7.10
C ALA A 514 -3.77 8.08 -8.29
N ARG A 515 -4.74 7.98 -9.21
CA ARG A 515 -4.92 8.88 -10.35
C ARG A 515 -6.34 9.45 -10.43
N GLY A 516 -6.48 10.63 -11.03
CA GLY A 516 -7.79 11.22 -11.35
C GLY A 516 -8.43 10.59 -12.59
N ALA A 517 -7.97 10.95 -13.78
CA ALA A 517 -8.44 10.35 -15.05
C ALA A 517 -7.26 9.86 -15.90
N SER A 518 -7.52 8.91 -16.80
CA SER A 518 -6.57 8.63 -17.87
C SER A 518 -6.43 9.84 -18.80
N ARG A 519 -5.30 9.95 -19.51
CA ARG A 519 -5.11 11.08 -20.44
C ARG A 519 -6.15 11.03 -21.57
N GLN A 520 -6.49 9.83 -22.02
CA GLN A 520 -7.49 9.62 -23.07
C GLN A 520 -8.90 10.04 -22.62
N GLU A 521 -9.32 9.66 -21.41
CA GLU A 521 -10.62 10.10 -20.85
C GLU A 521 -10.67 11.61 -20.71
N ALA A 522 -9.61 12.22 -20.16
CA ALA A 522 -9.53 13.67 -20.01
C ALA A 522 -9.67 14.37 -21.37
N ILE A 523 -8.87 14.00 -22.38
CA ILE A 523 -8.96 14.57 -23.74
C ILE A 523 -10.36 14.39 -24.34
N GLN A 524 -10.98 13.21 -24.16
CA GLN A 524 -12.31 12.93 -24.68
C GLN A 524 -13.39 13.79 -24.02
N MET A 525 -13.33 13.96 -22.69
CA MET A 525 -14.27 14.80 -21.96
C MET A 525 -14.12 16.27 -22.33
N LEU A 526 -12.88 16.75 -22.46
CA LEU A 526 -12.57 18.12 -22.87
C LEU A 526 -13.07 18.42 -24.29
N SER A 527 -12.84 17.53 -25.25
CA SER A 527 -13.34 17.70 -26.63
C SER A 527 -14.87 17.76 -26.73
N LYS A 528 -15.58 17.22 -25.71
CA LYS A 528 -17.05 17.25 -25.59
C LYS A 528 -17.56 18.41 -24.71
N GLY A 529 -16.69 19.30 -24.24
CA GLY A 529 -17.05 20.39 -23.33
C GLY A 529 -17.46 19.95 -21.92
N ARG A 530 -17.09 18.73 -21.50
CA ARG A 530 -17.44 18.13 -20.20
C ARG A 530 -16.39 18.41 -19.14
N GLU A 531 -15.95 19.66 -19.04
CA GLU A 531 -14.90 20.07 -18.11
C GLU A 531 -15.30 19.89 -16.64
N GLU A 532 -16.56 20.20 -16.31
CA GLU A 532 -17.09 20.11 -14.95
C GLU A 532 -17.18 18.67 -14.45
N GLU A 533 -17.52 17.73 -15.34
CA GLU A 533 -17.59 16.29 -15.06
C GLU A 533 -16.17 15.74 -14.81
N LEU A 534 -15.18 16.20 -15.58
CA LEU A 534 -13.78 15.83 -15.38
C LEU A 534 -13.25 16.31 -14.02
N LEU A 535 -13.59 17.53 -13.62
CA LEU A 535 -13.21 18.06 -12.30
C LEU A 535 -13.83 17.24 -11.16
N ASP A 536 -15.11 16.87 -11.27
CA ASP A 536 -15.77 16.00 -10.28
C ASP A 536 -15.00 14.68 -10.14
N VAL A 537 -14.72 14.00 -11.25
CA VAL A 537 -13.99 12.72 -11.23
C VAL A 537 -12.64 12.83 -10.52
N VAL A 538 -11.87 13.89 -10.79
CA VAL A 538 -10.55 14.09 -10.17
C VAL A 538 -10.67 14.40 -8.68
N VAL A 539 -11.62 15.26 -8.30
CA VAL A 539 -11.87 15.62 -6.88
C VAL A 539 -12.30 14.40 -6.08
N ASP A 540 -13.27 13.62 -6.57
CA ASP A 540 -13.79 12.43 -5.91
C ASP A 540 -12.67 11.42 -5.65
N LYS A 541 -11.85 11.14 -6.66
CA LYS A 541 -10.73 10.21 -6.52
C LYS A 541 -9.65 10.72 -5.59
N PHE A 542 -9.31 12.01 -5.65
CA PHE A 542 -8.35 12.60 -4.72
C PHE A 542 -8.82 12.51 -3.27
N LEU A 543 -10.09 12.84 -2.98
CA LEU A 543 -10.63 12.79 -1.63
C LEU A 543 -10.63 11.36 -1.08
N ASN A 544 -11.03 10.38 -1.90
CA ASN A 544 -10.98 8.97 -1.53
C ASN A 544 -9.54 8.48 -1.30
N TYR A 545 -8.62 8.86 -2.18
CA TYR A 545 -7.21 8.49 -2.09
C TYR A 545 -6.53 9.10 -0.86
N SER A 546 -6.81 10.36 -0.55
CA SER A 546 -6.19 11.10 0.55
C SER A 546 -6.76 10.79 1.94
N ALA A 547 -7.89 10.07 2.03
CA ALA A 547 -8.56 9.79 3.30
C ALA A 547 -7.65 9.10 4.32
N ASN A 548 -6.88 8.11 3.88
CA ASN A 548 -6.03 7.28 4.74
C ASN A 548 -4.54 7.67 4.69
N LYS A 549 -4.22 8.88 4.22
CA LYS A 549 -2.85 9.37 4.04
C LYS A 549 -2.50 10.42 5.08
N ASP A 550 -1.26 10.38 5.55
CA ASP A 550 -0.70 11.38 6.47
C ASP A 550 -0.32 12.66 5.73
N PHE A 551 0.16 12.50 4.49
CA PHE A 551 0.49 13.59 3.58
C PHE A 551 0.29 13.16 2.12
N VAL A 552 -0.24 14.03 1.25
CA VAL A 552 -0.39 13.74 -0.18
C VAL A 552 0.29 14.80 -1.04
N LEU A 553 1.22 14.37 -1.88
CA LEU A 553 1.77 15.23 -2.94
C LEU A 553 0.97 15.04 -4.22
N VAL A 554 0.43 16.13 -4.75
CA VAL A 554 -0.26 16.15 -6.05
C VAL A 554 0.72 16.65 -7.10
N SER A 555 1.00 15.82 -8.11
CA SER A 555 1.88 16.20 -9.21
C SER A 555 1.13 16.95 -10.30
N ARG A 556 1.88 17.67 -11.14
CA ARG A 556 1.40 18.38 -12.32
C ARG A 556 0.44 17.54 -13.16
N ALA A 557 -0.70 18.15 -13.48
CA ALA A 557 -1.61 17.72 -14.52
C ALA A 557 -0.98 17.95 -15.90
N SER A 558 -0.73 16.86 -16.65
CA SER A 558 -0.23 16.95 -18.03
C SER A 558 -0.98 16.02 -18.97
N LEU A 559 -1.53 16.62 -20.03
CA LEU A 559 -2.28 15.92 -21.08
C LEU A 559 -1.39 15.38 -22.22
N GLY A 560 -0.06 15.51 -22.11
CA GLY A 560 0.91 14.97 -23.08
C GLY A 560 1.53 16.01 -24.02
N LYS A 561 1.80 15.64 -25.30
CA LYS A 561 2.61 16.42 -26.26
C LYS A 561 2.07 17.82 -26.61
N HIS A 562 0.85 18.18 -26.19
CA HIS A 562 0.27 19.51 -26.38
C HIS A 562 0.41 20.38 -25.13
N ARG A 563 1.50 21.15 -25.04
CA ARG A 563 1.91 21.93 -23.86
C ARG A 563 1.03 23.16 -23.53
N GLN A 564 0.16 23.63 -24.44
CA GLN A 564 -0.51 24.94 -24.30
C GLN A 564 -1.70 25.00 -23.31
N GLY A 565 -2.02 23.93 -22.57
CA GLY A 565 -3.15 23.89 -21.62
C GLY A 565 -2.82 23.50 -20.17
N ASP A 566 -1.63 22.96 -19.90
CA ASP A 566 -1.33 22.31 -18.60
C ASP A 566 -1.38 23.30 -17.41
N ALA A 567 -0.81 24.50 -17.57
CA ALA A 567 -0.80 25.51 -16.50
C ALA A 567 -2.20 26.02 -16.14
N PHE A 568 -3.12 26.07 -17.13
CA PHE A 568 -4.52 26.43 -16.89
C PHE A 568 -5.22 25.37 -16.04
N TRP A 569 -4.95 24.10 -16.32
CA TRP A 569 -5.51 22.97 -15.57
C TRP A 569 -4.96 22.85 -14.16
N THR A 570 -3.66 23.09 -13.96
CA THR A 570 -3.09 23.16 -12.61
C THR A 570 -3.84 24.17 -11.76
N ALA A 571 -4.01 25.41 -12.23
CA ALA A 571 -4.67 26.43 -11.43
C ALA A 571 -6.14 26.05 -11.11
N LYS A 572 -6.85 25.44 -12.07
CA LYS A 572 -8.24 24.99 -11.91
C LYS A 572 -8.35 23.84 -10.89
N LEU A 573 -7.44 22.86 -10.96
CA LEU A 573 -7.42 21.70 -10.07
C LEU A 573 -6.94 22.06 -8.66
N ALA A 574 -5.87 22.84 -8.53
CA ALA A 574 -5.38 23.31 -7.24
C ALA A 574 -6.46 24.11 -6.50
N ALA A 575 -7.19 24.99 -7.22
CA ALA A 575 -8.33 25.70 -6.66
C ALA A 575 -9.48 24.74 -6.25
N ALA A 576 -9.88 23.81 -7.14
CA ALA A 576 -10.95 22.86 -6.84
C ALA A 576 -10.64 21.99 -5.60
N LEU A 577 -9.39 21.56 -5.47
CA LEU A 577 -8.89 20.74 -4.36
C LEU A 577 -8.51 21.58 -3.12
N SER A 578 -8.54 22.91 -3.21
CA SER A 578 -8.08 23.84 -2.17
C SER A 578 -6.63 23.61 -1.72
N LEU A 579 -5.75 23.24 -2.66
CA LEU A 579 -4.36 22.90 -2.36
C LEU A 579 -3.42 24.09 -2.56
N PRO A 580 -2.49 24.34 -1.62
CA PRO A 580 -1.36 25.24 -1.84
C PRO A 580 -0.48 24.71 -2.97
N VAL A 581 -0.04 25.61 -3.86
CA VAL A 581 0.83 25.27 -4.99
C VAL A 581 2.29 25.60 -4.69
N ILE A 582 3.19 24.65 -4.90
CA ILE A 582 4.63 24.86 -4.97
C ILE A 582 4.99 24.90 -6.46
N TYR A 583 5.57 26.01 -6.91
CA TYR A 583 5.91 26.19 -8.31
C TYR A 583 7.42 26.05 -8.54
N VAL A 584 7.81 25.18 -9.47
CA VAL A 584 9.21 24.91 -9.82
C VAL A 584 9.59 25.72 -11.06
N THR A 585 10.61 26.55 -10.93
CA THR A 585 11.20 27.31 -12.03
C THR A 585 12.49 26.64 -12.46
N HIS A 586 12.54 26.21 -13.73
CA HIS A 586 13.74 25.66 -14.35
C HIS A 586 14.31 26.64 -15.39
N GLU A 587 15.62 26.57 -15.62
CA GLU A 587 16.25 27.23 -16.76
C GLU A 587 15.82 26.58 -18.07
N ALA A 588 15.55 27.40 -19.08
CA ALA A 588 15.22 26.93 -20.42
C ALA A 588 16.45 26.29 -21.08
N ARG A 589 16.56 24.96 -21.04
CA ARG A 589 17.50 24.22 -21.90
C ARG A 589 17.05 24.32 -23.35
N SER A 590 17.90 24.87 -24.21
CA SER A 590 17.81 24.72 -25.66
C SER A 590 19.14 24.18 -26.17
N GLY A 591 19.16 22.95 -26.68
CA GLY A 591 20.29 22.41 -27.44
C GLY A 591 21.63 22.22 -26.71
N GLY A 592 21.66 22.19 -25.37
CA GLY A 592 22.88 21.88 -24.61
C GLY A 592 23.91 23.01 -24.47
N ILE A 593 23.57 24.25 -24.88
CA ILE A 593 24.43 25.44 -24.72
C ILE A 593 23.62 26.53 -24.00
N PHE A 594 24.23 27.18 -23.00
CA PHE A 594 23.65 28.28 -22.23
C PHE A 594 23.71 29.58 -23.06
N ILE A 595 22.57 30.13 -23.51
CA ILE A 595 22.57 31.29 -24.44
C ILE A 595 21.68 32.45 -23.92
N LYS A 596 21.66 32.77 -22.61
CA LYS A 596 20.99 34.01 -22.16
C LYS A 596 21.79 34.77 -21.11
N PRO A 597 21.85 36.11 -21.17
CA PRO A 597 22.49 36.92 -20.14
C PRO A 597 21.89 36.66 -18.76
N LEU A 598 22.74 36.67 -17.74
CA LEU A 598 22.40 36.40 -16.35
C LEU A 598 21.29 37.31 -15.79
N SER A 599 21.25 38.59 -16.17
CA SER A 599 20.18 39.55 -15.83
C SER A 599 18.79 39.13 -16.33
N SER A 600 18.71 38.25 -17.33
CA SER A 600 17.43 37.70 -17.83
C SER A 600 16.82 36.66 -16.88
N TYR A 601 17.62 36.03 -16.00
CA TYR A 601 17.15 34.98 -15.09
C TYR A 601 16.21 35.53 -14.01
N LEU A 602 16.63 36.58 -13.28
CA LEU A 602 15.81 37.17 -12.21
C LEU A 602 14.53 37.81 -12.76
N ALA A 603 14.62 38.46 -13.92
CA ALA A 603 13.46 39.01 -14.62
C ALA A 603 12.46 37.91 -15.00
N GLN A 604 12.95 36.78 -15.52
CA GLN A 604 12.11 35.63 -15.86
C GLN A 604 11.48 34.97 -14.62
N LEU A 605 12.25 34.83 -13.53
CA LEU A 605 11.74 34.33 -12.25
C LEU A 605 10.59 35.22 -11.76
N SER A 606 10.77 36.54 -11.76
CA SER A 606 9.75 37.50 -11.34
C SER A 606 8.49 37.45 -12.22
N GLU A 607 8.64 37.49 -13.54
CA GLU A 607 7.52 37.47 -14.49
C GLU A 607 6.68 36.19 -14.37
N VAL A 608 7.34 35.02 -14.37
CA VAL A 608 6.66 33.72 -14.30
C VAL A 608 5.94 33.57 -12.97
N SER A 609 6.58 33.96 -11.87
CA SER A 609 6.03 33.84 -10.52
C SER A 609 4.81 34.73 -10.33
N ASN A 610 4.86 35.99 -10.78
CA ASN A 610 3.72 36.90 -10.74
C ASN A 610 2.54 36.39 -11.56
N ARG A 611 2.79 35.85 -12.76
CA ARG A 611 1.75 35.29 -13.61
C ARG A 611 1.06 34.09 -12.96
N VAL A 612 1.84 33.18 -12.36
CA VAL A 612 1.31 32.00 -11.65
C VAL A 612 0.50 32.43 -10.43
N LYS A 613 1.04 33.35 -9.62
CA LYS A 613 0.35 33.92 -8.45
C LYS A 613 -1.01 34.51 -8.83
N GLN A 614 -1.05 35.41 -9.81
CA GLN A 614 -2.30 36.01 -10.29
C GLN A 614 -3.29 34.97 -10.82
N ALA A 615 -2.82 33.96 -11.57
CA ALA A 615 -3.67 32.91 -12.10
C ALA A 615 -4.32 32.04 -11.00
N LEU A 616 -3.59 31.77 -9.92
CA LEU A 616 -4.09 31.04 -8.75
C LEU A 616 -5.07 31.89 -7.93
N GLU A 617 -4.70 33.12 -7.60
CA GLU A 617 -5.52 34.04 -6.80
C GLU A 617 -6.87 34.33 -7.46
N ALA A 618 -6.89 34.52 -8.79
CA ALA A 618 -8.12 34.73 -9.56
C ALA A 618 -9.13 33.56 -9.46
N ARG A 619 -8.69 32.39 -8.98
CA ARG A 619 -9.50 31.18 -8.82
C ARG A 619 -9.65 30.75 -7.36
N GLY A 620 -9.18 31.56 -6.41
CA GLY A 620 -9.19 31.23 -4.99
C GLY A 620 -8.10 30.25 -4.55
N GLY A 621 -7.13 29.94 -5.42
CA GLY A 621 -5.93 29.18 -5.08
C GLY A 621 -4.84 30.06 -4.46
N LYS A 622 -3.81 29.43 -3.89
CA LYS A 622 -2.66 30.12 -3.26
C LYS A 622 -1.34 29.55 -3.75
N LEU A 623 -0.40 30.45 -4.07
CA LEU A 623 1.00 30.09 -4.29
C LEU A 623 1.70 29.99 -2.93
N ALA A 624 2.11 28.79 -2.55
CA ALA A 624 2.75 28.53 -1.26
C ALA A 624 4.26 28.80 -1.26
N GLY A 625 4.91 28.57 -2.39
CA GLY A 625 6.31 28.92 -2.56
C GLY A 625 6.87 28.52 -3.91
N ILE A 626 8.13 28.92 -4.14
CA ILE A 626 8.88 28.62 -5.36
C ILE A 626 10.09 27.78 -5.03
N VAL A 627 10.35 26.79 -5.89
CA VAL A 627 11.62 26.07 -5.95
C VAL A 627 12.37 26.50 -7.21
N THR A 628 13.61 26.96 -7.06
CA THR A 628 14.44 27.37 -8.20
C THR A 628 15.85 26.81 -8.08
N THR A 629 16.58 26.73 -9.20
CA THR A 629 17.99 26.31 -9.26
C THR A 629 18.88 27.46 -9.68
N LEU A 630 20.00 27.68 -8.99
CA LEU A 630 21.00 28.69 -9.34
C LEU A 630 21.74 28.32 -10.65
N PRO A 631 22.04 29.29 -11.52
CA PRO A 631 22.82 29.06 -12.74
C PRO A 631 24.23 28.55 -12.42
N SER A 632 24.76 27.61 -13.21
CA SER A 632 26.19 27.25 -13.17
C SER A 632 27.00 28.22 -14.04
N GLY A 633 28.09 28.79 -13.52
CA GLY A 633 28.93 29.86 -14.12
C GLY A 633 29.65 29.56 -15.44
N GLY A 634 28.96 29.00 -16.43
CA GLY A 634 29.47 28.71 -17.77
C GLY A 634 28.69 29.46 -18.85
N TYR A 635 28.59 30.79 -18.76
CA TYR A 635 28.13 31.60 -19.88
C TYR A 635 29.32 31.83 -20.82
N SER A 636 29.26 31.23 -22.01
CA SER A 636 30.19 31.61 -23.08
C SER A 636 29.80 33.01 -23.56
N SER A 637 30.74 33.95 -23.45
CA SER A 637 30.72 35.16 -24.24
C SER A 637 30.85 34.73 -25.71
N ASP A 638 29.83 34.98 -26.52
CA ASP A 638 29.98 34.88 -27.97
C ASP A 638 31.16 35.76 -28.39
N GLU A 639 32.07 35.18 -29.16
CA GLU A 639 33.11 35.89 -29.89
C GLU A 639 32.43 36.85 -30.88
N THR A 640 32.18 38.10 -30.49
CA THR A 640 32.07 39.29 -31.39
C THR A 640 31.67 40.59 -30.68
N VAL A 641 32.09 40.87 -29.44
CA VAL A 641 32.12 42.26 -28.96
C VAL A 641 33.35 42.48 -28.09
N SER A 642 34.39 43.05 -28.68
CA SER A 642 35.47 43.69 -27.94
C SER A 642 34.95 44.99 -27.30
N THR A 643 35.48 45.29 -26.11
CA THR A 643 35.39 46.54 -25.34
C THR A 643 34.12 46.73 -24.49
N HIS A 644 34.19 46.31 -23.23
CA HIS A 644 34.25 47.19 -22.05
C HIS A 644 34.31 46.31 -20.78
N GLU A 645 35.01 46.82 -19.76
CA GLU A 645 35.05 46.24 -18.42
C GLU A 645 33.62 46.18 -17.85
N GLU A 646 32.98 45.00 -17.90
CA GLU A 646 31.76 44.74 -17.15
C GLU A 646 32.04 43.61 -16.15
N GLU A 647 31.75 43.90 -14.89
CA GLU A 647 31.94 43.05 -13.72
C GLU A 647 31.37 41.65 -13.94
N ASN A 648 32.15 40.62 -13.57
CA ASN A 648 31.68 39.26 -13.33
C ASN A 648 30.66 39.27 -12.17
N ASN A 649 29.44 39.74 -12.42
CA ASN A 649 28.33 39.56 -11.50
C ASN A 649 27.86 38.10 -11.65
N GLU A 650 28.22 37.21 -10.73
CA GLU A 650 27.54 35.91 -10.59
C GLU A 650 26.27 36.12 -9.75
N ILE A 651 25.12 35.57 -10.17
CA ILE A 651 23.88 35.61 -9.37
C ILE A 651 24.09 34.69 -8.18
N ASN A 652 23.91 35.25 -6.99
CA ASN A 652 24.00 34.52 -5.74
C ASN A 652 22.61 34.28 -5.14
N ARG A 653 22.56 33.57 -4.01
CA ARG A 653 21.31 33.22 -3.32
C ARG A 653 20.53 34.45 -2.83
N GLN A 654 21.23 35.53 -2.48
CA GLN A 654 20.62 36.76 -1.96
C GLN A 654 19.78 37.46 -3.04
N ASP A 655 20.27 37.51 -4.28
CA ASP A 655 19.54 38.15 -5.40
C ASP A 655 18.18 37.47 -5.66
N VAL A 656 18.13 36.15 -5.49
CA VAL A 656 16.90 35.35 -5.60
C VAL A 656 15.95 35.63 -4.45
N LEU A 657 16.47 35.74 -3.21
CA LEU A 657 15.68 36.08 -2.03
C LEU A 657 15.05 37.47 -2.16
N GLU A 658 15.82 38.48 -2.55
CA GLU A 658 15.34 39.86 -2.77
C GLU A 658 14.28 39.92 -3.88
N THR A 659 14.49 39.17 -4.96
CA THR A 659 13.49 39.05 -6.03
C THR A 659 12.19 38.45 -5.50
N CYS A 660 12.26 37.37 -4.72
CA CYS A 660 11.09 36.71 -4.13
C CYS A 660 10.34 37.62 -3.14
N GLU A 661 11.09 38.40 -2.36
CA GLU A 661 10.53 39.39 -1.44
C GLU A 661 9.79 40.50 -2.18
N SER A 662 10.38 41.04 -3.26
CA SER A 662 9.78 42.11 -4.07
C SER A 662 8.42 41.73 -4.70
N ILE A 663 8.22 40.45 -5.01
CA ILE A 663 6.97 39.92 -5.58
C ILE A 663 6.03 39.30 -4.52
N GLY A 664 6.47 39.27 -3.25
CA GLY A 664 5.75 38.67 -2.13
C GLY A 664 5.46 37.18 -2.35
N VAL A 665 6.49 36.40 -2.68
CA VAL A 665 6.42 34.94 -2.81
C VAL A 665 7.48 34.29 -1.94
N PHE A 666 7.15 33.17 -1.32
CA PHE A 666 8.07 32.47 -0.43
C PHE A 666 9.06 31.57 -1.20
N PRO A 667 10.39 31.69 -0.97
CA PRO A 667 11.39 30.82 -1.57
C PRO A 667 11.45 29.48 -0.81
N ALA A 668 10.72 28.48 -1.28
CA ALA A 668 10.66 27.16 -0.64
C ALA A 668 12.01 26.43 -0.70
N ALA A 669 12.71 26.50 -1.83
CA ALA A 669 14.09 26.01 -1.95
C ALA A 669 14.86 26.74 -3.06
N ILE A 670 16.15 27.01 -2.82
CA ILE A 670 17.08 27.58 -3.81
C ILE A 670 18.22 26.58 -3.97
N LEU A 671 18.12 25.75 -5.01
CA LEU A 671 18.99 24.60 -5.25
C LEU A 671 20.27 25.02 -5.98
N GLU A 672 21.39 24.36 -5.71
CA GLU A 672 22.59 24.47 -6.54
C GLU A 672 22.54 23.51 -7.75
N TYR A 673 23.23 23.89 -8.83
CA TYR A 673 23.39 23.01 -9.98
C TYR A 673 24.23 21.78 -9.62
N ASN A 674 23.73 20.59 -9.95
CA ASN A 674 24.47 19.34 -9.78
C ASN A 674 24.43 18.51 -11.07
N ALA A 675 25.63 18.18 -11.57
CA ALA A 675 25.82 17.50 -12.85
C ALA A 675 25.27 16.06 -12.88
N GLN A 676 25.19 15.36 -11.75
CA GLN A 676 24.64 14.00 -11.67
C GLN A 676 23.15 13.94 -12.01
N TYR A 677 22.43 15.05 -11.84
CA TYR A 677 21.04 15.14 -12.31
C TYR A 677 20.93 15.36 -13.80
N SER A 678 21.94 15.97 -14.40
CA SER A 678 21.93 16.42 -15.78
C SER A 678 22.35 15.33 -16.76
N SER A 679 23.06 14.30 -16.30
CA SER A 679 23.48 13.16 -17.11
C SER A 679 22.33 12.17 -17.37
N THR A 680 22.30 11.61 -18.57
CA THR A 680 21.34 10.55 -18.97
C THR A 680 22.06 9.22 -18.92
N SER A 681 21.47 8.17 -18.34
CA SER A 681 22.09 6.83 -18.35
C SER A 681 21.75 6.05 -19.62
N ILE A 682 22.49 4.97 -19.90
CA ILE A 682 22.16 4.06 -21.01
C ILE A 682 20.79 3.41 -20.81
N ALA A 683 20.43 3.05 -19.57
CA ALA A 683 19.10 2.54 -19.25
C ALA A 683 18.00 3.55 -19.60
N GLU A 684 18.22 4.83 -19.31
CA GLU A 684 17.28 5.91 -19.61
C GLU A 684 17.16 6.15 -21.11
N VAL A 685 18.26 6.06 -21.86
CA VAL A 685 18.23 6.13 -23.34
C VAL A 685 17.51 4.92 -23.93
N ALA A 686 17.80 3.71 -23.43
CA ALA A 686 17.16 2.49 -23.91
C ALA A 686 15.64 2.54 -23.70
N ASP A 687 15.18 2.95 -22.51
CA ASP A 687 13.75 3.12 -22.22
C ASP A 687 13.12 4.22 -23.08
N ALA A 688 13.77 5.39 -23.21
CA ALA A 688 13.23 6.53 -23.94
C ALA A 688 13.07 6.25 -25.45
N LEU A 689 13.97 5.46 -26.03
CA LEU A 689 13.96 5.10 -27.44
C LEU A 689 13.27 3.75 -27.71
N ALA A 690 12.78 3.05 -26.67
CA ALA A 690 12.35 1.66 -26.78
C ALA A 690 13.39 0.77 -27.49
N ALA A 691 14.67 0.98 -27.15
CA ALA A 691 15.79 0.30 -27.79
C ALA A 691 15.90 -1.17 -27.34
N ALA A 692 16.28 -2.05 -28.26
CA ALA A 692 16.62 -3.43 -27.95
C ALA A 692 17.98 -3.48 -27.22
N ILE A 693 18.05 -4.20 -26.11
CA ILE A 693 19.31 -4.43 -25.39
C ILE A 693 20.02 -5.62 -26.04
N LEU A 694 21.17 -5.38 -26.67
CA LEU A 694 21.93 -6.42 -27.35
C LEU A 694 22.99 -7.06 -26.44
N ILE A 695 23.67 -6.23 -25.63
CA ILE A 695 24.70 -6.62 -24.63
C ILE A 695 24.61 -5.68 -23.41
N GLY A 696 24.68 -6.25 -22.21
CA GLY A 696 24.69 -5.52 -20.93
C GLY A 696 23.54 -5.94 -20.01
N GLU A 697 23.83 -6.01 -18.71
CA GLU A 697 22.83 -6.30 -17.67
C GLU A 697 22.19 -5.03 -17.14
N SER A 698 20.97 -5.14 -16.58
CA SER A 698 20.17 -4.00 -16.10
C SER A 698 20.93 -3.06 -15.15
N GLU A 699 21.77 -3.59 -14.27
CA GLU A 699 22.59 -2.79 -13.35
C GLU A 699 23.67 -1.99 -14.09
N GLN A 700 24.32 -2.60 -15.08
CA GLN A 700 25.35 -1.95 -15.88
C GLN A 700 24.76 -0.81 -16.73
N LEU A 701 23.61 -1.02 -17.36
CA LEU A 701 22.93 0.02 -18.13
C LEU A 701 22.54 1.22 -17.25
N ALA A 702 22.14 0.98 -16.00
CA ALA A 702 21.78 2.03 -15.06
C ALA A 702 22.99 2.84 -14.57
N ALA A 703 24.14 2.18 -14.38
CA ALA A 703 25.38 2.82 -13.93
C ALA A 703 26.09 3.63 -15.03
N SER A 704 25.93 3.26 -16.30
CA SER A 704 26.61 3.93 -17.43
C SER A 704 26.02 5.31 -17.75
N GLN A 705 26.68 6.38 -17.29
CA GLN A 705 26.29 7.78 -17.52
C GLN A 705 26.83 8.34 -18.84
N ILE A 706 25.96 8.96 -19.63
CA ILE A 706 26.29 9.63 -20.88
C ILE A 706 26.68 11.08 -20.59
N ARG A 707 27.89 11.45 -21.01
CA ARG A 707 28.46 12.81 -20.91
C ARG A 707 28.61 13.50 -22.26
N GLY A 708 28.57 12.74 -23.36
CA GLY A 708 28.63 13.25 -24.72
C GLY A 708 28.19 12.19 -25.72
N VAL A 709 27.97 12.59 -26.98
CA VAL A 709 27.55 11.71 -28.06
C VAL A 709 28.55 11.83 -29.21
N VAL A 710 29.09 10.70 -29.66
CA VAL A 710 30.01 10.62 -30.79
C VAL A 710 29.35 9.83 -31.90
N VAL A 711 29.24 10.41 -33.09
CA VAL A 711 28.65 9.74 -34.26
C VAL A 711 29.76 9.12 -35.12
N ALA A 712 29.74 7.80 -35.26
CA ALA A 712 30.82 7.02 -35.84
C ALA A 712 30.59 6.74 -37.34
N THR A 713 30.89 7.72 -38.18
CA THR A 713 30.77 7.58 -39.65
C THR A 713 32.09 7.34 -40.38
N ARG A 714 33.23 7.40 -39.67
CA ARG A 714 34.59 7.32 -40.24
C ARG A 714 35.19 5.91 -40.09
N TYR A 715 36.44 5.72 -40.54
CA TYR A 715 37.19 4.46 -40.35
C TYR A 715 37.47 4.21 -38.85
N VAL A 716 37.54 2.93 -38.45
CA VAL A 716 37.73 2.52 -37.02
C VAL A 716 38.96 3.19 -36.40
N SER A 717 40.08 3.28 -37.13
CA SER A 717 41.32 3.92 -36.65
C SER A 717 41.11 5.38 -36.25
N GLU A 718 40.34 6.12 -37.03
CA GLU A 718 40.03 7.53 -36.75
C GLU A 718 39.05 7.67 -35.58
N ILE A 719 38.06 6.77 -35.48
CA ILE A 719 37.10 6.75 -34.37
C ILE A 719 37.80 6.43 -33.05
N LEU A 720 38.73 5.47 -33.03
CA LEU A 720 39.50 5.14 -31.83
C LEU A 720 40.39 6.29 -31.37
N GLU A 721 41.00 7.03 -32.30
CA GLU A 721 41.81 8.21 -31.97
C GLU A 721 40.94 9.37 -31.47
N MET A 722 39.78 9.60 -32.09
CA MET A 722 38.80 10.58 -31.60
C MET A 722 38.29 10.25 -30.19
N LEU A 723 37.97 8.98 -29.93
CA LEU A 723 37.52 8.53 -28.62
C LEU A 723 38.63 8.65 -27.57
N ARG A 724 39.89 8.33 -27.91
CA ARG A 724 41.05 8.51 -27.04
C ARG A 724 41.23 9.95 -26.57
N GLN A 725 40.88 10.92 -27.42
CA GLN A 725 40.96 12.35 -27.12
C GLN A 725 39.68 12.90 -26.44
N ALA A 726 38.60 12.12 -26.39
CA ALA A 726 37.33 12.54 -25.80
C ALA A 726 37.30 12.29 -24.28
N PRO A 727 36.54 13.10 -23.51
CA PRO A 727 36.28 12.83 -22.10
C PRO A 727 35.55 11.49 -21.93
N ALA A 728 35.82 10.77 -20.83
CA ALA A 728 35.11 9.53 -20.49
C ALA A 728 33.58 9.73 -20.44
N GLY A 729 32.82 8.68 -20.77
CA GLY A 729 31.36 8.69 -20.77
C GLY A 729 30.72 9.06 -22.12
N GLN A 730 31.40 8.85 -23.25
CA GLN A 730 30.80 9.06 -24.57
C GLN A 730 29.79 7.93 -24.92
N LEU A 731 28.65 8.29 -25.51
CA LEU A 731 27.77 7.36 -26.22
C LEU A 731 28.19 7.33 -27.69
N LEU A 732 28.65 6.18 -28.17
CA LEU A 732 28.99 6.00 -29.58
C LEU A 732 27.74 5.61 -30.37
N VAL A 733 27.40 6.36 -31.42
CA VAL A 733 26.28 6.03 -32.32
C VAL A 733 26.82 5.55 -33.65
N THR A 734 26.43 4.36 -34.09
CA THR A 734 26.90 3.75 -35.35
C THR A 734 25.76 3.00 -36.06
N HIS A 735 25.93 2.69 -37.34
CA HIS A 735 24.97 1.91 -38.12
C HIS A 735 25.19 0.40 -37.90
N SER A 736 24.14 -0.42 -38.00
CA SER A 736 24.18 -1.89 -37.86
C SER A 736 25.19 -2.58 -38.78
N GLU A 737 25.42 -2.03 -39.96
CA GLU A 737 26.40 -2.52 -40.95
C GLU A 737 27.87 -2.28 -40.55
N ARG A 738 28.15 -1.33 -39.64
CA ARG A 738 29.51 -0.96 -39.22
C ARG A 738 30.02 -1.85 -38.08
N VAL A 739 30.00 -3.15 -38.35
CA VAL A 739 30.44 -4.21 -37.43
C VAL A 739 31.92 -4.06 -37.05
N ASP A 740 32.73 -3.51 -37.97
CA ASP A 740 34.12 -3.14 -37.75
C ASP A 740 34.27 -2.16 -36.57
N ILE A 741 33.41 -1.14 -36.48
CA ILE A 741 33.40 -0.17 -35.38
C ILE A 741 32.92 -0.83 -34.09
N ILE A 742 31.83 -1.61 -34.14
CA ILE A 742 31.22 -2.23 -32.96
C ILE A 742 32.24 -3.17 -32.28
N LEU A 743 32.87 -4.07 -33.04
CA LEU A 743 33.89 -4.98 -32.51
C LEU A 743 35.16 -4.24 -32.11
N GLY A 744 35.64 -3.31 -32.95
CA GLY A 744 36.88 -2.58 -32.69
C GLY A 744 36.82 -1.76 -31.40
N VAL A 745 35.71 -1.05 -31.17
CA VAL A 745 35.52 -0.24 -29.96
C VAL A 745 35.25 -1.13 -28.73
N ALA A 746 34.43 -2.19 -28.87
CA ALA A 746 34.18 -3.11 -27.76
C ALA A 746 35.45 -3.83 -27.28
N MET A 747 36.36 -4.17 -28.20
CA MET A 747 37.67 -4.74 -27.87
C MET A 747 38.65 -3.70 -27.33
N ALA A 748 38.62 -2.47 -27.84
CA ALA A 748 39.48 -1.39 -27.35
C ALA A 748 39.20 -1.05 -25.87
N GLN A 749 37.94 -1.14 -25.44
CA GLN A 749 37.52 -0.97 -24.03
C GLN A 749 38.21 -1.96 -23.06
N LEU A 750 38.79 -3.06 -23.56
CA LEU A 750 39.57 -4.00 -22.75
C LEU A 750 40.94 -3.45 -22.33
N SER A 751 41.41 -2.39 -23.00
CA SER A 751 42.66 -1.72 -22.64
C SER A 751 42.43 -0.77 -21.48
N SER A 752 43.30 -0.84 -20.47
CA SER A 752 43.33 0.11 -19.34
C SER A 752 43.57 1.57 -19.77
N ASP A 753 44.17 1.77 -20.95
CA ASP A 753 44.55 3.07 -21.48
C ASP A 753 43.46 3.68 -22.40
N PHE A 754 42.35 2.97 -22.60
CA PHE A 754 41.22 3.46 -23.40
C PHE A 754 40.16 4.13 -22.50
N PRO A 755 39.62 5.31 -22.87
CA PRO A 755 38.66 6.00 -22.04
C PRO A 755 37.35 5.23 -21.91
N HIS A 756 36.78 5.22 -20.71
CA HIS A 756 35.56 4.47 -20.44
C HIS A 756 34.38 4.99 -21.27
N LEU A 757 33.92 4.21 -22.24
CA LEU A 757 32.71 4.47 -23.01
C LEU A 757 31.44 4.29 -22.16
N ALA A 758 30.42 5.14 -22.35
CA ALA A 758 29.11 4.93 -21.70
C ALA A 758 28.37 3.75 -22.33
N GLY A 759 28.39 3.64 -23.67
CA GLY A 759 27.78 2.54 -24.40
C GLY A 759 27.77 2.79 -25.91
N ILE A 760 27.27 1.80 -26.66
CA ILE A 760 27.14 1.85 -28.12
C ILE A 760 25.65 1.80 -28.49
N LEU A 761 25.18 2.79 -29.24
CA LEU A 761 23.85 2.84 -29.84
C LEU A 761 23.94 2.46 -31.33
N VAL A 762 23.37 1.31 -31.66
CA VAL A 762 23.30 0.78 -33.03
C VAL A 762 22.00 1.26 -33.69
N THR A 763 22.10 1.85 -34.86
CA THR A 763 20.98 2.41 -35.64
C THR A 763 20.71 1.56 -36.88
N GLY A 764 19.47 1.58 -37.39
CA GLY A 764 19.07 0.71 -38.52
C GLY A 764 18.95 -0.77 -38.14
N TYR A 765 18.61 -1.08 -36.88
CA TYR A 765 18.40 -2.45 -36.41
C TYR A 765 16.92 -2.85 -36.51
N HIS A 766 16.64 -3.91 -37.26
CA HIS A 766 15.30 -4.47 -37.40
C HIS A 766 15.23 -5.83 -36.69
N ALA A 767 14.74 -5.84 -35.45
CA ALA A 767 14.48 -7.10 -34.76
C ALA A 767 13.34 -7.86 -35.47
N ALA A 768 13.56 -9.14 -35.80
CA ALA A 768 12.47 -10.04 -36.17
C ALA A 768 11.40 -10.02 -35.06
N ALA A 769 10.15 -9.76 -35.43
CA ALA A 769 9.06 -9.43 -34.51
C ALA A 769 8.92 -10.43 -33.36
N THR A 770 9.45 -10.10 -32.19
CA THR A 770 9.10 -10.71 -30.92
C THR A 770 7.91 -9.92 -30.36
N THR A 771 6.76 -10.58 -30.28
CA THR A 771 5.58 -10.07 -29.59
C THR A 771 5.92 -9.83 -28.12
N SER A 772 5.97 -8.56 -27.72
CA SER A 772 5.83 -8.14 -26.32
C SER A 772 4.62 -7.19 -26.24
N PRO A 773 3.80 -7.27 -25.19
CA PRO A 773 2.50 -6.60 -25.16
C PRO A 773 2.68 -5.12 -24.85
N SER A 774 2.79 -4.30 -25.89
CA SER A 774 2.44 -2.89 -25.78
C SER A 774 1.93 -2.40 -27.14
N ASN A 775 0.68 -1.92 -27.11
CA ASN A 775 0.03 -1.24 -28.21
C ASN A 775 0.92 -0.14 -28.76
N ASN A 776 1.24 -0.19 -30.05
CA ASN A 776 1.33 1.04 -30.81
C ASN A 776 0.77 0.86 -32.22
N PHE A 777 -0.24 1.69 -32.46
CA PHE A 777 -0.85 2.00 -33.74
C PHE A 777 0.21 2.45 -34.75
N SER A 778 0.45 1.65 -35.79
CA SER A 778 0.80 2.21 -37.10
C SER A 778 -0.50 2.63 -37.80
N ARG A 779 -0.75 3.94 -37.85
CA ARG A 779 -1.68 4.52 -38.82
C ARG A 779 -1.09 4.34 -40.21
N GLY A 780 -1.36 3.21 -40.83
CA GLY A 780 -1.33 3.09 -42.29
C GLY A 780 -2.59 3.72 -42.86
N VAL A 781 -2.47 4.92 -43.44
CA VAL A 781 -3.45 5.41 -44.40
C VAL A 781 -3.25 4.60 -45.67
N ASP A 782 -4.06 3.56 -45.89
CA ASP A 782 -4.17 2.95 -47.21
C ASP A 782 -5.33 3.61 -47.96
N ASN A 783 -4.97 4.56 -48.81
CA ASN A 783 -5.86 5.18 -49.79
C ASN A 783 -6.07 4.22 -50.97
N ARG A 784 -6.78 3.10 -50.77
CA ARG A 784 -7.46 2.33 -51.82
C ARG A 784 -8.26 1.19 -51.18
N THR A 785 -9.54 1.12 -51.52
CA THR A 785 -10.53 0.09 -51.15
C THR A 785 -11.21 0.25 -49.77
N GLY A 786 -12.21 1.14 -49.73
CA GLY A 786 -13.16 1.18 -48.63
C GLY A 786 -14.00 -0.10 -48.56
N ARG A 787 -13.89 -0.84 -47.45
CA ARG A 787 -14.91 -1.77 -46.93
C ARG A 787 -14.55 -2.19 -45.49
N ASN A 788 -15.39 -1.76 -44.54
CA ASN A 788 -15.40 -2.24 -43.15
C ASN A 788 -15.97 -3.67 -43.10
N ARG A 789 -15.30 -4.59 -42.42
CA ARG A 789 -15.92 -5.79 -41.83
C ARG A 789 -15.50 -5.93 -40.37
N ALA A 790 -16.49 -5.91 -39.49
CA ALA A 790 -16.37 -6.26 -38.09
C ALA A 790 -16.19 -7.77 -37.93
N MET A 791 -15.32 -8.20 -37.02
CA MET A 791 -15.40 -9.52 -36.38
C MET A 791 -15.17 -9.38 -34.88
N SER A 792 -16.12 -9.94 -34.14
CA SER A 792 -16.25 -10.03 -32.69
C SER A 792 -15.28 -11.05 -32.07
N PHE A 793 -14.84 -10.81 -30.82
CA PHE A 793 -14.25 -11.85 -29.96
C PHE A 793 -15.03 -12.01 -28.63
N PRO A 794 -15.17 -13.24 -28.08
CA PRO A 794 -15.83 -13.55 -26.80
C PRO A 794 -14.89 -13.35 -25.58
N PRO A 795 -15.38 -13.47 -24.34
CA PRO A 795 -14.65 -13.09 -23.13
C PRO A 795 -13.59 -14.14 -22.73
N LEU A 796 -12.47 -13.68 -22.17
CA LEU A 796 -11.45 -14.52 -21.55
C LEU A 796 -11.82 -14.81 -20.08
N SER A 797 -11.90 -16.09 -19.76
CA SER A 797 -12.12 -16.66 -18.42
C SER A 797 -10.79 -17.05 -17.76
N ASP A 798 -10.82 -17.04 -16.42
CA ASP A 798 -9.83 -17.58 -15.47
C ASP A 798 -9.20 -18.92 -15.87
N THR A 799 -7.88 -19.04 -15.71
CA THR A 799 -7.17 -20.20 -15.11
C THR A 799 -5.67 -19.92 -14.90
N GLY A 800 -5.18 -20.10 -13.67
CA GLY A 800 -3.92 -20.81 -13.37
C GLY A 800 -2.60 -20.00 -13.27
N PRO A 801 -1.74 -20.29 -12.26
CA PRO A 801 -0.55 -19.50 -11.95
C PRO A 801 0.68 -19.89 -12.80
N TYR A 802 1.56 -18.92 -12.97
CA TYR A 802 2.86 -19.03 -13.63
C TYR A 802 3.82 -19.94 -12.84
N ASP A 803 4.15 -21.09 -13.41
CA ASP A 803 5.42 -21.79 -13.24
C ASP A 803 5.98 -22.01 -14.65
N GLU A 804 7.18 -21.50 -14.93
CA GLU A 804 8.22 -22.23 -15.64
C GLU A 804 9.50 -21.39 -15.75
N GLU A 805 10.57 -21.99 -15.24
CA GLU A 805 11.96 -21.61 -15.40
C GLU A 805 12.29 -21.41 -16.89
N PHE A 806 12.71 -20.19 -17.26
CA PHE A 806 13.21 -19.93 -18.59
C PHE A 806 14.63 -20.51 -18.72
N ASP A 807 14.71 -21.75 -19.22
CA ASP A 807 15.94 -22.41 -19.66
C ASP A 807 16.57 -21.63 -20.84
N ALA A 808 17.47 -20.71 -20.52
CA ALA A 808 18.18 -19.87 -21.48
C ALA A 808 19.37 -20.58 -22.17
N ARG A 809 19.26 -21.88 -22.50
CA ARG A 809 20.30 -22.60 -23.26
C ARG A 809 19.85 -23.34 -24.51
N SER A 810 18.59 -23.24 -24.88
CA SER A 810 18.17 -23.73 -26.20
C SER A 810 17.09 -22.80 -26.75
N PHE A 811 17.34 -22.23 -27.93
CA PHE A 811 16.39 -21.99 -29.04
C PHE A 811 16.82 -20.83 -29.96
N TYR A 812 16.76 -21.14 -31.27
CA TYR A 812 16.84 -20.28 -32.47
C TYR A 812 18.21 -19.78 -32.97
N LEU A 813 18.87 -20.66 -33.73
CA LEU A 813 19.48 -20.30 -35.02
C LEU A 813 18.78 -21.11 -36.11
N ARG A 814 17.77 -20.53 -36.76
CA ARG A 814 17.37 -20.77 -38.16
C ARG A 814 16.10 -19.99 -38.50
N SER A 815 16.31 -18.79 -39.02
CA SER A 815 15.49 -18.21 -40.07
C SER A 815 16.46 -17.42 -40.94
N ASP A 816 16.90 -18.04 -42.02
CA ASP A 816 17.49 -17.37 -43.17
C ASP A 816 16.38 -16.49 -43.76
N ASP A 817 16.59 -15.16 -43.89
CA ASP A 817 15.92 -14.30 -44.91
C ASP A 817 16.19 -12.77 -44.80
N ASP A 818 17.13 -12.28 -43.97
CA ASP A 818 17.62 -10.88 -44.05
C ASP A 818 19.16 -10.85 -44.06
N GLU A 819 19.78 -10.62 -45.24
CA GLU A 819 21.24 -10.60 -45.42
C GLU A 819 21.94 -9.50 -44.59
N ASP A 820 21.26 -8.37 -44.34
CA ASP A 820 21.84 -7.19 -43.66
C ASP A 820 22.10 -7.42 -42.16
N ASP A 821 21.46 -8.43 -41.56
CA ASP A 821 21.45 -8.66 -40.12
C ASP A 821 22.41 -9.79 -39.67
N VAL A 822 22.98 -10.54 -40.64
CA VAL A 822 23.85 -11.70 -40.39
C VAL A 822 25.20 -11.29 -39.81
N ALA A 823 25.79 -10.20 -40.30
CA ALA A 823 27.11 -9.74 -39.85
C ALA A 823 27.06 -9.24 -38.39
N LEU A 824 26.03 -8.47 -38.04
CA LEU A 824 25.80 -8.00 -36.68
C LEU A 824 25.52 -9.16 -35.72
N LYS A 825 24.67 -10.13 -36.09
CA LYS A 825 24.40 -11.33 -35.28
C LYS A 825 25.68 -12.13 -34.99
N ARG A 826 26.57 -12.28 -35.98
CA ARG A 826 27.87 -12.94 -35.80
C ARG A 826 28.76 -12.16 -34.83
N ALA A 827 28.83 -10.84 -34.96
CA ALA A 827 29.62 -10.01 -34.06
C ALA A 827 29.12 -10.05 -32.61
N LEU A 828 27.81 -9.98 -32.39
CA LEU A 828 27.21 -10.15 -31.06
C LEU A 828 27.48 -11.54 -30.48
N THR A 829 27.47 -12.59 -31.32
CA THR A 829 27.81 -13.95 -30.89
C THR A 829 29.27 -14.05 -30.43
N ILE A 830 30.19 -13.36 -31.11
CA ILE A 830 31.61 -13.28 -30.71
C ILE A 830 31.72 -12.57 -29.36
N LEU A 831 31.07 -11.41 -29.21
CA LEU A 831 31.10 -10.64 -27.96
C LEU A 831 30.51 -11.40 -26.78
N ARG A 832 29.42 -12.17 -26.97
CA ARG A 832 28.80 -12.99 -25.90
C ARG A 832 29.66 -14.19 -25.46
N ARG A 833 30.68 -14.57 -26.23
CA ARG A 833 31.64 -15.63 -25.86
C ARG A 833 32.84 -15.11 -25.07
N VAL A 834 32.97 -13.78 -24.93
CA VAL A 834 33.97 -13.19 -24.06
C VAL A 834 33.66 -13.60 -22.61
N PRO A 835 34.64 -14.07 -21.82
CA PRO A 835 34.40 -14.51 -20.44
C PRO A 835 33.71 -13.44 -19.59
N SER A 836 32.79 -13.85 -18.70
CA SER A 836 32.05 -12.94 -17.80
C SER A 836 32.93 -12.14 -16.84
N THR A 837 34.21 -12.51 -16.69
CA THR A 837 35.21 -11.74 -15.95
C THR A 837 35.66 -10.45 -16.67
N VAL A 838 35.23 -10.24 -17.92
CA VAL A 838 35.62 -9.12 -18.77
C VAL A 838 34.42 -8.22 -19.04
N GLN A 839 34.49 -6.95 -18.62
CA GLN A 839 33.39 -6.01 -18.74
C GLN A 839 33.33 -5.37 -20.14
N LEU A 840 32.38 -5.79 -20.96
CA LEU A 840 32.09 -5.20 -22.27
C LEU A 840 31.23 -3.93 -22.14
N PRO A 841 31.31 -2.96 -23.08
CA PRO A 841 30.40 -1.82 -23.09
C PRO A 841 28.95 -2.26 -23.36
N CYS A 842 27.98 -1.54 -22.79
CA CYS A 842 26.57 -1.79 -23.08
C CYS A 842 26.28 -1.47 -24.55
N ILE A 843 25.53 -2.36 -25.23
CA ILE A 843 25.13 -2.19 -26.62
C ILE A 843 23.60 -2.22 -26.71
N ILE A 844 23.02 -1.14 -27.21
CA ILE A 844 21.58 -0.97 -27.42
C ILE A 844 21.30 -0.65 -28.90
N ALA A 845 20.10 -0.96 -29.39
CA ALA A 845 19.79 -0.83 -30.81
C ALA A 845 18.38 -0.28 -31.09
N VAL A 846 18.27 0.54 -32.14
CA VAL A 846 17.02 1.17 -32.60
C VAL A 846 16.84 1.02 -34.10
N ALA A 847 15.59 1.00 -34.55
CA ALA A 847 15.24 0.95 -35.98
C ALA A 847 15.43 2.33 -36.67
N ASP A 848 15.43 3.41 -35.90
CA ASP A 848 15.62 4.77 -36.40
C ASP A 848 16.99 4.97 -37.07
N GLY A 849 17.04 5.86 -38.07
CA GLY A 849 18.29 6.30 -38.67
C GLY A 849 19.15 7.13 -37.70
N THR A 850 20.44 7.27 -38.01
CA THR A 850 21.43 7.90 -37.13
C THR A 850 21.08 9.34 -36.73
N TYR A 851 20.57 10.16 -37.65
CA TYR A 851 20.19 11.54 -37.35
C TYR A 851 18.98 11.62 -36.38
N SER A 852 17.93 10.83 -36.64
CA SER A 852 16.74 10.80 -35.78
C SER A 852 17.07 10.23 -34.40
N ALA A 853 17.91 9.21 -34.32
CA ALA A 853 18.40 8.64 -33.06
C ALA A 853 19.19 9.68 -32.24
N VAL A 854 20.15 10.38 -32.85
CA VAL A 854 20.94 11.42 -32.17
C VAL A 854 20.04 12.59 -31.73
N SER A 855 19.13 13.04 -32.58
CA SER A 855 18.16 14.09 -32.23
C SER A 855 17.24 13.66 -31.10
N ALA A 856 16.83 12.38 -31.07
CA ALA A 856 16.03 11.84 -29.97
C ALA A 856 16.84 11.82 -28.67
N VAL A 857 18.06 11.25 -28.68
CA VAL A 857 18.96 11.19 -27.51
C VAL A 857 19.23 12.57 -26.92
N THR A 858 19.57 13.56 -27.77
CA THR A 858 19.88 14.93 -27.33
C THR A 858 18.68 15.68 -26.75
N ASN A 859 17.46 15.27 -27.10
CA ASN A 859 16.22 15.84 -26.57
C ASN A 859 15.61 15.03 -25.41
N ILE A 860 16.27 13.94 -24.96
CA ILE A 860 15.82 13.20 -23.78
C ILE A 860 15.92 14.12 -22.57
N THR A 861 14.78 14.35 -21.92
CA THR A 861 14.77 14.87 -20.56
C THR A 861 15.03 13.67 -19.66
N PRO A 862 16.15 13.61 -18.90
CA PRO A 862 16.55 12.39 -18.19
C PRO A 862 15.43 11.96 -17.23
N PRO A 863 14.74 10.82 -17.47
CA PRO A 863 13.74 10.32 -16.54
C PRO A 863 14.46 9.77 -15.30
N MET A 864 13.83 9.87 -14.12
CA MET A 864 14.28 9.09 -12.95
C MET A 864 13.54 7.75 -12.98
N LEU A 865 14.27 6.69 -13.26
CA LEU A 865 13.77 5.33 -13.20
C LEU A 865 13.83 4.81 -11.74
N PRO A 866 13.07 3.77 -11.37
CA PRO A 866 13.13 3.18 -10.02
C PRO A 866 14.55 2.78 -9.59
N ASN A 867 15.40 2.42 -10.56
CA ASN A 867 16.79 2.02 -10.38
C ASN A 867 17.81 3.16 -10.53
N SER A 868 17.39 4.43 -10.72
CA SER A 868 18.27 5.60 -10.80
C SER A 868 18.81 6.01 -9.42
N ARG A 869 19.47 5.09 -8.71
CA ARG A 869 19.89 5.22 -7.31
C ARG A 869 20.70 6.50 -7.04
N GLU A 870 21.69 6.80 -7.86
CA GLU A 870 22.53 8.00 -7.73
C GLU A 870 21.70 9.29 -7.83
N LYS A 871 20.72 9.35 -8.73
CA LYS A 871 19.84 10.54 -8.89
C LYS A 871 18.89 10.69 -7.71
N ILE A 872 18.39 9.58 -7.17
CA ILE A 872 17.51 9.55 -6.00
C ILE A 872 18.27 10.04 -4.76
N GLU A 873 19.47 9.49 -4.53
CA GLU A 873 20.36 9.86 -3.43
C GLU A 873 20.78 11.33 -3.55
N ALA A 874 21.16 11.78 -4.74
CA ALA A 874 21.46 13.18 -4.96
C ALA A 874 20.23 14.06 -4.66
N ALA A 875 19.02 13.72 -5.14
CA ALA A 875 17.82 14.54 -4.94
C ALA A 875 17.48 14.71 -3.44
N GLN A 876 17.69 13.64 -2.66
CA GLN A 876 17.58 13.68 -1.21
C GLN A 876 18.59 14.67 -0.60
N LEU A 877 19.88 14.56 -0.94
CA LEU A 877 20.96 15.39 -0.39
C LEU A 877 20.76 16.88 -0.68
N VAL A 878 20.39 17.23 -1.92
CA VAL A 878 20.18 18.63 -2.30
C VAL A 878 18.97 19.23 -1.58
N PHE A 879 17.86 18.50 -1.45
CA PHE A 879 16.73 19.02 -0.69
C PHE A 879 17.00 19.08 0.82
N GLU A 880 17.82 18.18 1.35
CA GLU A 880 18.24 18.24 2.76
C GLU A 880 19.07 19.49 3.06
N LYS A 881 19.94 19.89 2.12
CA LYS A 881 20.81 21.07 2.26
C LYS A 881 20.13 22.40 1.93
N TYR A 882 19.24 22.44 0.93
CA TYR A 882 18.75 23.70 0.34
C TYR A 882 17.27 24.01 0.58
N LEU A 883 16.50 23.10 1.18
CA LEU A 883 15.11 23.40 1.58
C LEU A 883 15.10 24.47 2.68
N ASN A 884 14.28 25.51 2.51
CA ASN A 884 14.15 26.57 3.50
C ASN A 884 13.63 26.01 4.83
N HIS A 885 14.29 26.38 5.94
CA HIS A 885 13.97 25.87 7.28
C HIS A 885 12.53 26.18 7.69
N ASP A 886 12.06 27.41 7.50
CA ASP A 886 10.72 27.83 7.92
C ASP A 886 9.64 27.13 7.08
N PHE A 887 9.90 26.90 5.79
CA PHE A 887 9.05 26.08 4.93
C PHE A 887 8.98 24.62 5.42
N ARG A 888 10.14 24.02 5.76
CA ARG A 888 10.23 22.66 6.29
C ARG A 888 9.46 22.51 7.59
N GLN A 889 9.62 23.46 8.52
CA GLN A 889 8.93 23.44 9.81
C GLN A 889 7.41 23.54 9.65
N ALA A 890 6.92 24.42 8.78
CA ALA A 890 5.49 24.54 8.55
C ALA A 890 4.89 23.28 7.90
N LEU A 891 5.60 22.67 6.95
CA LEU A 891 5.18 21.41 6.34
C LEU A 891 5.11 20.28 7.39
N LEU A 892 6.06 20.24 8.32
CA LEU A 892 6.11 19.27 9.40
C LEU A 892 5.00 19.50 10.44
N MET A 893 4.76 20.75 10.84
CA MET A 893 3.70 21.12 11.79
C MET A 893 2.33 20.60 11.32
N GLU A 894 2.02 20.73 10.04
CA GLU A 894 0.75 20.26 9.46
C GLU A 894 0.64 18.73 9.47
N VAL A 895 1.74 18.03 9.20
CA VAL A 895 1.81 16.56 9.27
C VAL A 895 1.72 16.05 10.70
N LEU A 896 2.24 16.78 11.69
CA LEU A 896 2.13 16.40 13.10
C LEU A 896 0.73 16.70 13.66
N ALA A 897 0.11 17.81 13.25
CA ALA A 897 -1.24 18.18 13.65
C ALA A 897 -2.31 17.15 13.18
N SER A 898 -2.05 16.45 12.06
CA SER A 898 -2.96 15.43 11.51
C SER A 898 -2.96 14.09 12.27
N LYS A 899 -1.99 13.85 13.15
CA LYS A 899 -1.87 12.59 13.93
C LYS A 899 -2.73 12.54 15.20
N ASN A 900 -3.44 13.62 15.53
CA ASN A 900 -4.24 13.70 16.75
C ASN A 900 -5.59 12.95 16.54
N PRO A 901 -5.94 11.92 17.34
CA PRO A 901 -7.10 11.05 17.10
C PRO A 901 -8.45 11.77 17.07
N GLN A 902 -8.57 12.94 17.70
CA GLN A 902 -9.77 13.77 17.65
C GLN A 902 -10.00 14.43 16.27
N ASN A 903 -8.99 14.47 15.40
CA ASN A 903 -9.04 15.03 14.05
C ASN A 903 -9.13 13.97 12.94
N ASN A 904 -9.08 12.67 13.25
CA ASN A 904 -8.97 11.60 12.25
C ASN A 904 -10.18 11.41 11.31
N ASN A 905 -11.32 12.04 11.59
CA ASN A 905 -12.50 12.03 10.71
C ASN A 905 -12.69 13.33 9.91
N ILE A 906 -11.74 14.27 9.97
CA ILE A 906 -11.84 15.55 9.28
C ILE A 906 -10.63 15.66 8.35
N LEU A 907 -10.87 15.60 7.03
CA LEU A 907 -9.88 16.00 6.04
C LEU A 907 -9.44 17.43 6.38
N SER A 908 -8.20 17.58 6.88
CA SER A 908 -7.61 18.89 7.22
C SER A 908 -8.34 19.58 8.40
N PRO A 909 -7.83 20.68 9.00
CA PRO A 909 -8.77 21.70 9.47
C PRO A 909 -9.70 21.96 8.28
N LYS A 910 -11.02 21.80 8.45
CA LYS A 910 -12.00 22.12 7.39
C LYS A 910 -11.48 23.37 6.69
N PRO A 911 -11.20 23.32 5.37
CA PRO A 911 -10.66 24.48 4.71
C PRO A 911 -11.55 25.66 5.09
N SER A 912 -10.97 26.73 5.62
CA SER A 912 -11.72 27.88 6.14
C SER A 912 -12.70 28.43 5.09
N ILE A 913 -12.46 28.05 3.83
CA ILE A 913 -13.31 28.24 2.67
C ILE A 913 -13.60 26.86 2.05
N THR A 914 -14.83 26.36 2.16
CA THR A 914 -15.27 25.21 1.35
C THR A 914 -15.54 25.70 -0.06
N THR A 915 -14.83 25.17 -1.06
CA THR A 915 -15.11 25.54 -2.46
C THR A 915 -16.50 25.02 -2.86
N PRO A 916 -17.20 25.72 -3.78
CA PRO A 916 -18.47 25.27 -4.32
C PRO A 916 -18.51 23.79 -4.71
N LYS A 917 -17.42 23.31 -5.33
CA LYS A 917 -17.30 21.95 -5.85
C LYS A 917 -17.15 20.92 -4.74
N LEU A 918 -16.29 21.19 -3.73
CA LEU A 918 -16.15 20.32 -2.57
C LEU A 918 -17.45 20.23 -1.77
N PHE A 919 -18.17 21.34 -1.64
CA PHE A 919 -19.48 21.36 -0.97
C PHE A 919 -20.53 20.53 -1.73
N GLN A 920 -20.63 20.69 -3.05
CA GLN A 920 -21.54 19.89 -3.88
C GLN A 920 -21.18 18.40 -3.85
N HIS A 921 -19.90 18.07 -3.91
CA HIS A 921 -19.44 16.68 -3.80
C HIS A 921 -19.80 16.07 -2.44
N ASP A 922 -19.54 16.78 -1.33
CA ASP A 922 -19.91 16.32 0.02
C ASP A 922 -21.43 16.06 0.13
N LEU A 923 -22.25 16.98 -0.38
CA LEU A 923 -23.70 16.79 -0.45
C LEU A 923 -24.09 15.53 -1.25
N TYR A 924 -23.51 15.34 -2.43
CA TYR A 924 -23.80 14.19 -3.29
C TYR A 924 -23.34 12.87 -2.65
N SER A 925 -22.17 12.87 -2.03
CA SER A 925 -21.61 11.71 -1.32
C SER A 925 -22.49 11.31 -0.14
N ARG A 926 -22.90 12.27 0.70
CA ARG A 926 -23.83 12.01 1.83
C ARG A 926 -25.16 11.44 1.33
N ALA A 927 -25.74 12.00 0.28
CA ALA A 927 -26.98 11.51 -0.31
C ALA A 927 -26.86 10.06 -0.82
N ARG A 928 -25.74 9.70 -1.47
CA ARG A 928 -25.45 8.32 -1.92
C ARG A 928 -25.33 7.33 -0.77
N ASN A 929 -24.70 7.71 0.34
CA ASN A 929 -24.39 6.80 1.45
C ASN A 929 -25.64 6.26 2.15
N LYS A 930 -26.74 7.04 2.20
CA LYS A 930 -28.03 6.60 2.73
C LYS A 930 -29.15 7.12 1.84
N LEU A 931 -29.54 6.33 0.84
CA LEU A 931 -30.58 6.73 -0.13
C LEU A 931 -31.91 7.02 0.57
N MET A 932 -32.32 8.28 0.56
CA MET A 932 -33.63 8.71 1.05
C MET A 932 -34.65 8.73 -0.09
N THR A 933 -35.92 8.54 0.26
CA THR A 933 -37.05 8.55 -0.65
C THR A 933 -37.68 9.93 -0.70
N ILE A 934 -37.59 10.61 -1.85
CA ILE A 934 -38.05 11.98 -2.03
C ILE A 934 -39.22 12.03 -3.00
N VAL A 935 -40.30 12.70 -2.59
CA VAL A 935 -41.49 12.93 -3.43
C VAL A 935 -41.31 14.18 -4.27
N LEU A 936 -41.60 14.05 -5.57
CA LEU A 936 -41.69 15.15 -6.53
C LEU A 936 -43.15 15.25 -7.04
N PRO A 937 -43.98 16.13 -6.45
CA PRO A 937 -45.41 16.22 -6.75
C PRO A 937 -45.74 16.73 -8.16
N GLU A 938 -44.79 17.34 -8.86
CA GLU A 938 -45.00 18.07 -10.13
C GLU A 938 -44.38 17.32 -11.31
N ALA A 939 -44.62 16.01 -11.40
CA ALA A 939 -43.92 15.12 -12.34
C ALA A 939 -44.21 15.40 -13.83
N ASP A 940 -45.27 16.13 -14.15
CA ASP A 940 -45.60 16.52 -15.54
C ASP A 940 -44.63 17.56 -16.11
N ASP A 941 -43.83 18.23 -15.28
CA ASP A 941 -42.81 19.18 -15.74
C ASP A 941 -41.57 18.44 -16.30
N ARG A 942 -41.20 18.77 -17.54
CA ARG A 942 -40.04 18.17 -18.22
C ARG A 942 -38.72 18.33 -17.46
N ARG A 943 -38.56 19.42 -16.68
CA ARG A 943 -37.38 19.67 -15.84
C ARG A 943 -37.34 18.71 -14.66
N ILE A 944 -38.49 18.41 -14.04
CA ILE A 944 -38.61 17.45 -12.94
C ILE A 944 -38.26 16.05 -13.42
N LEU A 945 -38.74 15.61 -14.59
CA LEU A 945 -38.38 14.30 -15.14
C LEU A 945 -36.89 14.17 -15.49
N ARG A 946 -36.29 15.22 -16.06
CA ARG A 946 -34.84 15.26 -16.31
C ARG A 946 -34.04 15.19 -15.01
N ALA A 947 -34.44 15.96 -14.00
CA ALA A 947 -33.80 15.93 -12.69
C ALA A 947 -33.94 14.58 -12.00
N ALA A 948 -35.12 13.97 -12.04
CA ALA A 948 -35.38 12.63 -11.50
C ALA A 948 -34.46 11.59 -12.17
N ALA A 949 -34.37 11.60 -13.51
CA ALA A 949 -33.49 10.69 -14.24
C ALA A 949 -32.01 10.89 -13.85
N GLU A 950 -31.56 12.14 -13.69
CA GLU A 950 -30.21 12.46 -13.23
C GLU A 950 -29.95 11.94 -11.80
N LEU A 951 -30.89 12.13 -10.88
CA LEU A 951 -30.81 11.68 -9.49
C LEU A 951 -30.75 10.15 -9.40
N ILE A 952 -31.54 9.44 -10.20
CA ILE A 952 -31.55 7.97 -10.27
C ILE A 952 -30.26 7.45 -10.88
N HIS A 953 -29.84 8.02 -12.02
CA HIS A 953 -28.62 7.63 -12.72
C HIS A 953 -27.37 7.80 -11.83
N ARG A 954 -27.30 8.90 -11.08
CA ARG A 954 -26.21 9.19 -10.12
C ARG A 954 -26.38 8.51 -8.75
N LYS A 955 -27.47 7.77 -8.54
CA LYS A 955 -27.85 7.10 -7.28
C LYS A 955 -27.86 8.06 -6.09
N LEU A 956 -28.51 9.22 -6.23
CA LEU A 956 -28.55 10.26 -5.20
C LEU A 956 -29.79 10.18 -4.30
N ALA A 957 -30.91 9.68 -4.80
CA ALA A 957 -32.15 9.51 -4.03
C ALA A 957 -33.08 8.47 -4.72
N LYS A 958 -34.01 7.89 -3.96
CA LYS A 958 -35.17 7.18 -4.52
C LYS A 958 -36.26 8.22 -4.80
N ILE A 959 -36.90 8.15 -5.97
CA ILE A 959 -37.83 9.18 -6.41
C ILE A 959 -39.26 8.64 -6.46
N ILE A 960 -40.18 9.35 -5.82
CA ILE A 960 -41.62 9.15 -6.01
C ILE A 960 -42.15 10.27 -6.91
N LEU A 961 -42.67 9.90 -8.07
CA LEU A 961 -43.32 10.82 -9.01
C LEU A 961 -44.84 10.74 -8.82
N LEU A 962 -45.51 11.90 -8.73
CA LEU A 962 -46.98 11.96 -8.69
C LEU A 962 -47.52 12.38 -10.05
N GLY A 963 -48.35 11.54 -10.67
CA GLY A 963 -48.99 11.82 -11.96
C GLY A 963 -49.41 10.56 -12.70
N ASN A 964 -50.08 10.73 -13.85
CA ASN A 964 -50.60 9.60 -14.61
C ASN A 964 -49.46 8.78 -15.24
N LYS A 965 -49.38 7.50 -14.87
CA LYS A 965 -48.27 6.61 -15.27
C LYS A 965 -48.11 6.48 -16.80
N GLN A 966 -49.21 6.41 -17.56
CA GLN A 966 -49.13 6.31 -19.02
C GLN A 966 -48.66 7.62 -19.66
N HIS A 967 -49.15 8.76 -19.15
CA HIS A 967 -48.72 10.08 -19.59
C HIS A 967 -47.23 10.32 -19.32
N LEU A 968 -46.78 10.09 -18.07
CA LEU A 968 -45.39 10.27 -17.68
C LEU A 968 -44.44 9.37 -18.47
N ARG A 969 -44.85 8.13 -18.77
CA ARG A 969 -44.06 7.22 -19.60
C ARG A 969 -43.92 7.72 -21.03
N ARG A 970 -44.99 8.29 -21.62
CA ARG A 970 -44.93 8.93 -22.94
C ARG A 970 -43.96 10.13 -22.94
N LEU A 971 -44.06 10.98 -21.93
CA LEU A 971 -43.18 12.16 -21.79
C LEU A 971 -41.72 11.75 -21.57
N ALA A 972 -41.47 10.71 -20.78
CA ALA A 972 -40.13 10.13 -20.61
C ALA A 972 -39.56 9.57 -21.92
N LYS A 973 -40.40 8.94 -22.77
CA LYS A 973 -39.99 8.46 -24.09
C LYS A 973 -39.60 9.60 -25.03
N GLU A 974 -40.37 10.69 -25.06
CA GLU A 974 -40.03 11.90 -25.83
C GLU A 974 -38.68 12.49 -25.40
N LEU A 975 -38.38 12.45 -24.10
CA LEU A 975 -37.13 12.95 -23.52
C LEU A 975 -35.96 11.94 -23.60
N ARG A 976 -36.19 10.72 -24.10
CA ARG A 976 -35.22 9.60 -24.11
C ARG A 976 -34.76 9.16 -22.71
N LEU A 977 -35.66 9.24 -21.72
CA LEU A 977 -35.43 8.89 -20.32
C LEU A 977 -36.22 7.64 -19.87
N GLU A 978 -37.02 7.04 -20.75
CA GLU A 978 -37.91 5.91 -20.42
C GLU A 978 -37.16 4.73 -19.79
N SER A 979 -35.98 4.37 -20.29
CA SER A 979 -35.18 3.27 -19.76
C SER A 979 -34.66 3.51 -18.34
N ILE A 980 -34.50 4.78 -17.94
CA ILE A 980 -34.00 5.18 -16.62
C ILE A 980 -35.15 5.29 -15.62
N LEU A 981 -36.25 5.94 -16.03
CA LEU A 981 -37.39 6.21 -15.15
C LEU A 981 -38.34 5.00 -15.01
N PHE A 982 -38.41 4.12 -16.02
CA PHE A 982 -39.32 2.98 -16.10
C PHE A 982 -38.60 1.70 -16.61
N PRO A 983 -37.63 1.14 -15.85
CA PRO A 983 -36.87 -0.03 -16.26
C PRO A 983 -37.75 -1.29 -16.41
N THR A 984 -37.45 -2.15 -17.39
CA THR A 984 -38.31 -3.29 -17.78
C THR A 984 -37.99 -4.63 -17.12
N HIS A 985 -36.87 -4.84 -16.41
CA HIS A 985 -36.56 -6.12 -15.72
C HIS A 985 -35.63 -5.98 -14.49
N HIS A 986 -35.89 -6.81 -13.47
CA HIS A 986 -35.05 -7.29 -12.35
C HIS A 986 -33.83 -6.47 -11.84
N GLU A 987 -33.94 -5.16 -11.68
CA GLU A 987 -33.07 -4.47 -10.71
C GLU A 987 -33.57 -4.78 -9.29
N LYS A 988 -32.70 -5.28 -8.41
CA LYS A 988 -33.04 -5.61 -7.00
C LYS A 988 -33.56 -4.41 -6.19
N ILE A 989 -33.42 -3.17 -6.69
CA ILE A 989 -33.79 -1.94 -6.00
C ILE A 989 -34.62 -1.07 -6.95
N ILE A 990 -35.90 -0.89 -6.65
CA ILE A 990 -36.77 0.06 -7.36
C ILE A 990 -36.37 1.48 -6.92
N MET A 991 -35.80 2.26 -7.83
CA MET A 991 -35.37 3.64 -7.58
C MET A 991 -36.45 4.69 -7.94
N THR A 992 -37.50 4.27 -8.66
CA THR A 992 -38.61 5.14 -9.06
C THR A 992 -39.95 4.48 -8.75
N GLN A 993 -40.85 5.22 -8.10
CA GLN A 993 -42.24 4.82 -7.93
C GLN A 993 -43.16 5.90 -8.49
N VAL A 994 -44.28 5.50 -9.10
CA VAL A 994 -45.29 6.43 -9.62
C VAL A 994 -46.62 6.17 -8.94
N TYR A 995 -47.19 7.20 -8.33
CA TYR A 995 -48.57 7.19 -7.85
C TYR A 995 -49.40 8.14 -8.72
N ASP A 996 -50.61 7.73 -9.10
CA ASP A 996 -51.56 8.59 -9.80
C ASP A 996 -52.61 9.10 -8.79
N PRO A 997 -52.58 10.39 -8.40
CA PRO A 997 -53.58 10.94 -7.49
C PRO A 997 -55.02 10.88 -8.04
N GLN A 998 -55.17 10.81 -9.36
CA GLN A 998 -56.45 10.95 -10.07
C GLN A 998 -57.04 9.64 -10.61
N ALA A 999 -56.37 8.49 -10.42
CA ALA A 999 -56.85 7.20 -10.92
C ALA A 999 -58.31 6.93 -10.53
N ASP A 1000 -59.12 6.60 -11.54
CA ASP A 1000 -60.59 6.43 -11.49
C ASP A 1000 -61.04 5.02 -11.07
N GLU A 1001 -60.12 4.08 -10.88
CA GLU A 1001 -60.45 2.81 -10.24
C GLU A 1001 -60.89 3.07 -8.78
N ASP A 1002 -61.79 2.22 -8.27
CA ASP A 1002 -62.35 2.27 -6.90
C ASP A 1002 -61.25 2.70 -5.90
N PRO A 1003 -61.50 3.55 -4.88
CA PRO A 1003 -60.41 4.09 -4.07
C PRO A 1003 -59.55 2.96 -3.53
N ASP A 1004 -58.35 2.79 -4.13
CA ASP A 1004 -57.36 1.83 -3.66
C ASP A 1004 -57.31 1.96 -2.15
N GLU A 1005 -57.39 0.85 -1.41
CA GLU A 1005 -57.50 0.84 0.06
C GLU A 1005 -56.49 1.81 0.71
N PHE A 1006 -55.32 1.93 0.08
CA PHE A 1006 -54.26 2.87 0.40
C PHE A 1006 -54.68 4.36 0.41
N ARG A 1007 -55.45 4.84 -0.58
CA ARG A 1007 -55.97 6.21 -0.65
C ARG A 1007 -56.99 6.49 0.45
N ILE A 1008 -57.81 5.50 0.81
CA ILE A 1008 -58.74 5.60 1.94
C ILE A 1008 -57.98 5.75 3.26
N VAL A 1009 -56.91 4.97 3.47
CA VAL A 1009 -56.04 5.09 4.64
C VAL A 1009 -55.41 6.48 4.73
N MET A 1010 -54.88 7.02 3.62
CA MET A 1010 -54.36 8.39 3.57
C MET A 1010 -55.43 9.45 3.86
N ALA A 1011 -56.63 9.31 3.29
CA ALA A 1011 -57.73 10.24 3.51
C ALA A 1011 -58.18 10.25 4.99
N ASN A 1012 -58.25 9.08 5.62
CA ASN A 1012 -58.56 8.94 7.05
C ASN A 1012 -57.48 9.60 7.92
N ALA A 1013 -56.21 9.38 7.63
CA ALA A 1013 -55.12 10.03 8.35
C ALA A 1013 -55.14 11.57 8.20
N LEU A 1014 -55.43 12.08 7.00
CA LEU A 1014 -55.59 13.51 6.75
C LEU A 1014 -56.80 14.10 7.49
N TYR A 1015 -57.93 13.38 7.49
CA TYR A 1015 -59.11 13.74 8.26
C TYR A 1015 -58.81 13.84 9.75
N GLU A 1016 -58.15 12.83 10.34
CA GLU A 1016 -57.77 12.83 11.75
C GLU A 1016 -56.86 14.02 12.10
N CYS A 1017 -55.91 14.37 11.24
CA CYS A 1017 -55.04 15.52 11.43
C CYS A 1017 -55.80 16.86 11.46
N ARG A 1018 -56.95 16.96 10.79
CA ARG A 1018 -57.65 18.23 10.50
C ARG A 1018 -59.13 18.29 10.88
N LYS A 1019 -59.70 17.25 11.51
CA LYS A 1019 -61.13 17.21 11.90
C LYS A 1019 -61.52 18.37 12.82
N HIS A 1020 -60.62 18.77 13.73
CA HIS A 1020 -60.79 19.92 14.62
C HIS A 1020 -60.86 21.29 13.90
N LYS A 1021 -60.49 21.35 12.62
CA LYS A 1021 -60.61 22.54 11.75
C LYS A 1021 -61.75 22.41 10.73
N GLY A 1022 -62.64 21.42 10.88
CA GLY A 1022 -63.84 21.25 10.06
C GLY A 1022 -63.65 20.49 8.74
N LEU A 1023 -62.53 19.77 8.54
CA LEU A 1023 -62.35 18.92 7.37
C LEU A 1023 -63.24 17.67 7.48
N THR A 1024 -64.07 17.39 6.46
CA THR A 1024 -64.85 16.14 6.36
C THR A 1024 -64.05 15.03 5.68
N GLN A 1025 -64.43 13.76 5.89
CA GLN A 1025 -63.77 12.62 5.23
C GLN A 1025 -63.81 12.71 3.70
N ASP A 1026 -64.97 13.05 3.13
CA ASP A 1026 -65.13 13.30 1.69
C ASP A 1026 -64.27 14.49 1.21
N GLY A 1027 -64.16 15.54 2.04
CA GLY A 1027 -63.27 16.68 1.77
C GLY A 1027 -61.80 16.28 1.74
N ALA A 1028 -61.36 15.38 2.64
CA ALA A 1028 -60.00 14.86 2.66
C ALA A 1028 -59.68 14.05 1.39
N LEU A 1029 -60.62 13.21 0.93
CA LEU A 1029 -60.48 12.45 -0.31
C LEU A 1029 -60.38 13.38 -1.54
N ARG A 1030 -61.24 14.41 -1.60
CA ARG A 1030 -61.19 15.43 -2.67
C ARG A 1030 -59.87 16.21 -2.69
N LEU A 1031 -59.31 16.55 -1.52
CA LEU A 1031 -58.01 17.22 -1.45
C LEU A 1031 -56.88 16.35 -1.97
N LEU A 1032 -56.84 15.06 -1.59
CA LEU A 1032 -55.82 14.13 -2.07
C LEU A 1032 -55.90 13.88 -3.57
N ARG A 1033 -57.11 13.87 -4.14
CA ARG A 1033 -57.31 13.69 -5.59
C ARG A 1033 -56.87 14.90 -6.41
N ASN A 1034 -57.12 16.10 -5.90
CA ASN A 1034 -57.01 17.33 -6.69
C ASN A 1034 -55.71 18.13 -6.43
N ASP A 1035 -55.03 17.90 -5.30
CA ASP A 1035 -53.81 18.62 -4.95
C ASP A 1035 -52.64 17.66 -4.69
N PRO A 1036 -51.68 17.55 -5.62
CA PRO A 1036 -50.55 16.63 -5.49
C PRO A 1036 -49.64 17.00 -4.30
N ASN A 1037 -49.64 18.24 -3.82
CA ASN A 1037 -48.87 18.63 -2.63
C ASN A 1037 -49.50 18.07 -1.35
N TYR A 1038 -50.83 17.98 -1.24
CA TYR A 1038 -51.47 17.27 -0.12
C TYR A 1038 -51.16 15.78 -0.16
N TYR A 1039 -51.22 15.17 -1.35
CA TYR A 1039 -50.88 13.76 -1.53
C TYR A 1039 -49.43 13.47 -1.13
N GLY A 1040 -48.47 14.24 -1.65
CA GLY A 1040 -47.05 14.12 -1.30
C GLY A 1040 -46.76 14.37 0.17
N THR A 1041 -47.44 15.35 0.78
CA THR A 1041 -47.31 15.62 2.22
C THR A 1041 -47.83 14.46 3.08
N MET A 1042 -48.90 13.77 2.63
CA MET A 1042 -49.40 12.59 3.34
C MET A 1042 -48.47 11.38 3.20
N LEU A 1043 -47.82 11.17 2.05
CA LEU A 1043 -46.78 10.15 1.92
C LEU A 1043 -45.64 10.38 2.93
N LEU A 1044 -45.23 11.65 3.09
CA LEU A 1044 -44.24 12.05 4.09
C LEU A 1044 -44.75 11.85 5.53
N GLN A 1045 -46.00 12.21 5.83
CA GLN A 1045 -46.58 12.03 7.17
C GLN A 1045 -46.67 10.55 7.57
N LEU A 1046 -47.07 9.67 6.64
CA LEU A 1046 -47.18 8.22 6.85
C LEU A 1046 -45.84 7.48 6.85
N GLY A 1047 -44.72 8.16 6.59
CA GLY A 1047 -43.39 7.54 6.59
C GLY A 1047 -43.07 6.72 5.33
N LEU A 1048 -43.81 6.95 4.24
CA LEU A 1048 -43.58 6.31 2.93
C LEU A 1048 -42.61 7.11 2.05
N ALA A 1049 -42.34 8.34 2.45
CA ALA A 1049 -41.27 9.18 1.94
C ALA A 1049 -40.55 9.86 3.10
N ASP A 1050 -39.30 10.22 2.87
CA ASP A 1050 -38.41 10.86 3.83
C ASP A 1050 -38.34 12.37 3.65
N GLY A 1051 -38.70 12.87 2.46
CA GLY A 1051 -38.78 14.30 2.17
C GLY A 1051 -39.60 14.61 0.92
N MET A 1052 -39.88 15.90 0.70
CA MET A 1052 -40.64 16.38 -0.45
C MET A 1052 -40.01 17.65 -1.04
N VAL A 1053 -39.97 17.74 -2.37
CA VAL A 1053 -39.55 18.95 -3.11
C VAL A 1053 -40.61 19.32 -4.14
N SER A 1054 -41.09 20.56 -4.11
CA SER A 1054 -42.15 21.08 -4.99
C SER A 1054 -41.98 22.58 -5.23
N GLY A 1055 -42.73 23.19 -6.16
CA GLY A 1055 -42.68 24.64 -6.44
C GLY A 1055 -42.13 25.03 -7.81
N ALA A 1056 -41.78 24.06 -8.66
CA ALA A 1056 -41.42 24.32 -10.05
C ALA A 1056 -42.62 24.86 -10.86
N CYS A 1057 -43.84 24.47 -10.47
CA CYS A 1057 -45.10 24.91 -11.08
C CYS A 1057 -45.99 25.68 -10.08
N HIS A 1058 -46.06 25.25 -8.82
CA HIS A 1058 -46.88 25.88 -7.79
C HIS A 1058 -46.22 27.13 -7.17
N SER A 1059 -47.01 27.96 -6.49
CA SER A 1059 -46.46 29.06 -5.68
C SER A 1059 -45.94 28.54 -4.35
N THR A 1060 -44.93 29.19 -3.76
CA THR A 1060 -44.40 28.86 -2.41
C THR A 1060 -45.51 28.70 -1.37
N ALA A 1061 -46.53 29.56 -1.41
CA ALA A 1061 -47.68 29.49 -0.51
C ALA A 1061 -48.54 28.24 -0.73
N ALA A 1062 -48.68 27.75 -1.97
CA ALA A 1062 -49.37 26.50 -2.29
C ALA A 1062 -48.52 25.29 -1.90
N THR A 1063 -47.20 25.33 -2.15
CA THR A 1063 -46.24 24.28 -1.76
C THR A 1063 -46.20 24.07 -0.24
N MET A 1064 -46.12 25.15 0.54
CA MET A 1064 -45.89 25.08 1.99
C MET A 1064 -47.16 24.92 2.83
N ARG A 1065 -48.33 25.25 2.27
CA ARG A 1065 -49.61 25.17 3.02
C ARG A 1065 -49.91 23.76 3.54
N PRO A 1066 -49.87 22.68 2.75
CA PRO A 1066 -50.15 21.34 3.26
C PRO A 1066 -49.13 20.88 4.33
N PRO A 1067 -47.80 21.03 4.15
CA PRO A 1067 -46.81 20.73 5.18
C PRO A 1067 -47.05 21.48 6.50
N LEU A 1068 -47.33 22.79 6.47
CA LEU A 1068 -47.61 23.57 7.67
C LEU A 1068 -48.87 23.07 8.40
N GLN A 1069 -49.84 22.57 7.66
CA GLN A 1069 -51.10 22.06 8.20
C GLN A 1069 -51.00 20.65 8.80
N ILE A 1070 -50.13 19.80 8.25
CA ILE A 1070 -50.05 18.36 8.55
C ILE A 1070 -48.75 18.04 9.30
N ILE A 1071 -47.60 18.34 8.67
CA ILE A 1071 -46.27 18.08 9.21
C ILE A 1071 -45.93 19.02 10.37
N LYS A 1072 -46.33 20.30 10.32
CA LYS A 1072 -46.09 21.31 11.38
C LYS A 1072 -44.60 21.55 11.72
N MET A 1073 -44.36 22.55 12.57
CA MET A 1073 -43.03 22.96 13.04
C MET A 1073 -42.51 22.04 14.16
N LYS A 1074 -41.18 22.04 14.34
CA LYS A 1074 -40.51 21.34 15.44
C LYS A 1074 -40.98 21.86 16.81
N PRO A 1075 -41.03 21.00 17.85
CA PRO A 1075 -41.30 21.46 19.20
C PRO A 1075 -40.35 22.62 19.59
N GLY A 1076 -40.90 23.70 20.14
CA GLY A 1076 -40.12 24.88 20.54
C GLY A 1076 -39.75 25.85 19.41
N VAL A 1077 -40.07 25.55 18.14
CA VAL A 1077 -39.82 26.45 17.00
C VAL A 1077 -41.16 27.00 16.48
N PRO A 1078 -41.48 28.29 16.71
CA PRO A 1078 -42.80 28.84 16.41
C PRO A 1078 -43.01 29.22 14.94
N ILE A 1079 -41.95 29.28 14.12
CA ILE A 1079 -42.00 29.72 12.72
C ILE A 1079 -41.17 28.82 11.80
N VAL A 1080 -41.45 28.88 10.50
CA VAL A 1080 -40.63 28.28 9.44
C VAL A 1080 -39.88 29.39 8.73
N SER A 1081 -38.60 29.18 8.46
CA SER A 1081 -37.75 30.11 7.71
C SER A 1081 -37.08 29.42 6.54
N SER A 1082 -36.43 30.19 5.66
CA SER A 1082 -35.74 29.67 4.50
C SER A 1082 -34.32 30.20 4.35
N VAL A 1083 -33.42 29.38 3.83
CA VAL A 1083 -32.07 29.80 3.45
C VAL A 1083 -31.71 29.35 2.05
N PHE A 1084 -30.85 30.11 1.38
CA PHE A 1084 -30.15 29.68 0.17
C PHE A 1084 -28.68 29.47 0.48
N PHE A 1085 -28.10 28.36 0.01
CA PHE A 1085 -26.65 28.22 -0.10
C PHE A 1085 -26.19 28.88 -1.40
N MET A 1086 -25.47 29.99 -1.26
CA MET A 1086 -24.88 30.75 -2.35
C MET A 1086 -23.46 30.22 -2.59
N LEU A 1087 -23.26 29.51 -3.71
CA LEU A 1087 -21.98 28.89 -4.06
C LEU A 1087 -21.08 29.85 -4.83
N LEU A 1088 -20.44 30.78 -4.12
CA LEU A 1088 -19.57 31.81 -4.70
C LEU A 1088 -18.16 31.26 -5.00
N PRO A 1089 -17.39 31.87 -5.94
CA PRO A 1089 -16.02 31.44 -6.23
C PRO A 1089 -15.10 31.39 -5.01
N HIS A 1090 -15.35 32.26 -4.02
CA HIS A 1090 -14.56 32.38 -2.80
C HIS A 1090 -15.16 31.62 -1.60
N GLY A 1091 -16.20 30.80 -1.79
CA GLY A 1091 -16.78 29.97 -0.73
C GLY A 1091 -18.30 29.86 -0.75
N VAL A 1092 -18.83 29.08 0.20
CA VAL A 1092 -20.28 28.90 0.40
C VAL A 1092 -20.80 29.86 1.47
N VAL A 1093 -21.80 30.66 1.12
CA VAL A 1093 -22.44 31.63 2.04
C VAL A 1093 -23.95 31.35 2.12
N LEU A 1094 -24.54 31.45 3.30
CA LEU A 1094 -25.98 31.27 3.50
C LEU A 1094 -26.69 32.62 3.54
N PHE A 1095 -27.75 32.78 2.74
CA PHE A 1095 -28.63 33.94 2.79
C PHE A 1095 -30.02 33.53 3.31
N GLY A 1096 -30.50 34.15 4.39
CA GLY A 1096 -31.85 33.92 4.95
C GLY A 1096 -32.48 35.20 5.50
N ASP A 1097 -33.79 35.35 5.68
CA ASP A 1097 -34.88 34.52 5.20
C ASP A 1097 -35.37 35.02 3.82
N CYS A 1098 -35.18 34.21 2.78
CA CYS A 1098 -35.31 34.66 1.39
C CYS A 1098 -36.64 34.31 0.70
N ALA A 1099 -37.53 33.55 1.34
CA ALA A 1099 -38.74 33.02 0.70
C ALA A 1099 -40.04 33.05 1.53
N ILE A 1100 -39.99 33.10 2.88
CA ILE A 1100 -41.19 32.87 3.72
C ILE A 1100 -41.65 34.11 4.49
N ASN A 1101 -40.84 34.64 5.40
CA ASN A 1101 -41.29 35.66 6.35
C ASN A 1101 -41.11 37.07 5.77
N VAL A 1102 -42.23 37.74 5.48
CA VAL A 1102 -42.24 39.07 4.85
C VAL A 1102 -41.55 40.12 5.73
N ASN A 1103 -42.02 40.25 6.97
CA ASN A 1103 -41.52 41.23 7.95
C ASN A 1103 -41.42 40.56 9.33
N PRO A 1104 -40.37 39.77 9.59
CA PRO A 1104 -40.23 39.06 10.87
C PRO A 1104 -40.15 40.03 12.04
N THR A 1105 -40.76 39.72 13.17
CA THR A 1105 -40.58 40.43 14.44
C THR A 1105 -39.16 40.22 15.01
N VAL A 1106 -38.82 40.89 16.13
CA VAL A 1106 -37.53 40.73 16.80
C VAL A 1106 -37.28 39.27 17.20
N ASP A 1107 -38.30 38.63 17.80
CA ASP A 1107 -38.22 37.22 18.24
C ASP A 1107 -38.08 36.27 17.05
N GLU A 1108 -38.88 36.49 16.00
CA GLU A 1108 -38.82 35.72 14.78
C GLU A 1108 -37.46 35.86 14.07
N LEU A 1109 -36.90 37.06 14.02
CA LEU A 1109 -35.59 37.32 13.40
C LEU A 1109 -34.45 36.63 14.18
N ALA A 1110 -34.51 36.60 15.50
CA ALA A 1110 -33.56 35.85 16.34
C ALA A 1110 -33.67 34.33 16.10
N ILE A 1111 -34.89 33.81 15.96
CA ILE A 1111 -35.14 32.40 15.63
C ILE A 1111 -34.61 32.05 14.24
N ILE A 1112 -34.82 32.92 13.24
CA ILE A 1112 -34.27 32.76 11.88
C ILE A 1112 -32.73 32.68 11.92
N ALA A 1113 -32.09 33.59 12.67
CA ALA A 1113 -30.63 33.65 12.78
C ALA A 1113 -30.06 32.37 13.42
N THR A 1114 -30.66 31.91 14.51
CA THR A 1114 -30.26 30.69 15.23
C THR A 1114 -30.53 29.42 14.40
N ALA A 1115 -31.67 29.32 13.72
CA ALA A 1115 -31.99 28.21 12.81
C ALA A 1115 -31.02 28.17 11.61
N SER A 1116 -30.59 29.34 11.11
CA SER A 1116 -29.60 29.46 10.04
C SER A 1116 -28.20 29.07 10.50
N ALA A 1117 -27.81 29.44 11.73
CA ALA A 1117 -26.55 28.98 12.34
C ALA A 1117 -26.52 27.45 12.47
N GLN A 1118 -27.60 26.86 12.98
CA GLN A 1118 -27.75 25.41 13.09
C GLN A 1118 -27.72 24.72 11.72
N THR A 1119 -28.36 25.32 10.71
CA THR A 1119 -28.33 24.78 9.34
C THR A 1119 -26.93 24.83 8.76
N ALA A 1120 -26.22 25.96 8.85
CA ALA A 1120 -24.83 26.05 8.41
C ALA A 1120 -23.97 24.95 9.07
N ARG A 1121 -24.09 24.80 10.39
CA ARG A 1121 -23.38 23.78 11.16
C ARG A 1121 -23.72 22.35 10.73
N ALA A 1122 -25.00 22.05 10.51
CA ALA A 1122 -25.46 20.75 10.04
C ALA A 1122 -24.89 20.37 8.65
N PHE A 1123 -24.62 21.37 7.81
CA PHE A 1123 -23.97 21.20 6.51
C PHE A 1123 -22.45 21.39 6.58
N GLY A 1124 -21.87 21.40 7.78
CA GLY A 1124 -20.42 21.42 7.99
C GLY A 1124 -19.77 22.79 7.93
N ILE A 1125 -20.54 23.88 7.88
CA ILE A 1125 -20.05 25.26 7.83
C ILE A 1125 -20.04 25.83 9.25
N GLU A 1126 -18.90 26.35 9.73
CA GLU A 1126 -18.84 27.07 11.02
C GLU A 1126 -19.59 28.40 10.88
N PRO A 1127 -20.67 28.67 11.64
CA PRO A 1127 -21.51 29.83 11.39
C PRO A 1127 -20.88 31.11 11.96
N ARG A 1128 -20.71 32.11 11.10
CA ARG A 1128 -20.42 33.51 11.44
C ARG A 1128 -21.58 34.34 10.93
N VAL A 1129 -22.52 34.61 11.83
CA VAL A 1129 -23.85 35.11 11.50
C VAL A 1129 -23.90 36.62 11.59
N ALA A 1130 -24.09 37.27 10.44
CA ALA A 1130 -24.32 38.69 10.31
C ALA A 1130 -25.83 38.98 10.18
N LEU A 1131 -26.42 39.70 11.14
CA LEU A 1131 -27.74 40.27 11.00
C LEU A 1131 -27.62 41.63 10.32
N LEU A 1132 -28.05 41.67 9.06
CA LEU A 1132 -27.79 42.77 8.14
C LEU A 1132 -28.68 43.97 8.43
N SER A 1133 -28.09 45.15 8.30
CA SER A 1133 -28.78 46.44 8.38
C SER A 1133 -28.08 47.46 7.47
N TYR A 1134 -28.71 48.62 7.25
CA TYR A 1134 -28.07 49.73 6.56
C TYR A 1134 -27.09 50.51 7.45
N ALA A 1135 -26.97 50.14 8.74
CA ALA A 1135 -26.03 50.69 9.71
C ALA A 1135 -25.14 49.59 10.32
N THR A 1136 -23.93 49.96 10.75
CA THR A 1136 -22.99 49.08 11.46
C THR A 1136 -22.75 49.58 12.88
N GLY A 1137 -22.92 48.71 13.88
CA GLY A 1137 -22.75 49.04 15.29
C GLY A 1137 -23.64 50.20 15.76
N ASP A 1138 -23.02 51.23 16.35
CA ASP A 1138 -23.72 52.42 16.88
C ASP A 1138 -23.67 53.62 15.92
N SER A 1139 -23.39 53.39 14.63
CA SER A 1139 -23.26 54.48 13.64
C SER A 1139 -24.55 55.27 13.42
N ASN A 1140 -25.72 54.65 13.63
CA ASN A 1140 -27.04 55.27 13.55
C ASN A 1140 -28.01 54.59 14.55
N SER A 1141 -29.13 55.25 14.84
CA SER A 1141 -30.24 54.72 15.66
C SER A 1141 -31.56 54.84 14.91
N GLY A 1142 -32.54 54.02 15.28
CA GLY A 1142 -33.87 54.03 14.66
C GLY A 1142 -34.54 52.66 14.70
N THR A 1143 -35.87 52.64 14.60
CA THR A 1143 -36.70 51.45 14.84
C THR A 1143 -36.28 50.21 14.04
N LEU A 1144 -35.84 50.38 12.79
CA LEU A 1144 -35.36 49.27 11.95
C LEU A 1144 -33.97 48.76 12.37
N ILE A 1145 -33.10 49.64 12.89
CA ILE A 1145 -31.77 49.28 13.40
C ILE A 1145 -31.91 48.61 14.76
N ASP A 1146 -32.75 49.18 15.63
CA ASP A 1146 -33.00 48.67 16.98
C ASP A 1146 -33.61 47.27 16.93
N LYS A 1147 -34.54 47.03 16.00
CA LYS A 1147 -35.07 45.68 15.71
C LYS A 1147 -33.97 44.66 15.45
N VAL A 1148 -32.98 44.99 14.63
CA VAL A 1148 -31.87 44.09 14.28
C VAL A 1148 -30.94 43.92 15.48
N ARG A 1149 -30.65 45.00 16.22
CA ARG A 1149 -29.81 44.96 17.42
C ARG A 1149 -30.42 44.05 18.50
N ASP A 1150 -31.70 44.21 18.79
CA ASP A 1150 -32.41 43.43 19.79
C ASP A 1150 -32.50 41.95 19.37
N ALA A 1151 -32.69 41.68 18.07
CA ALA A 1151 -32.68 40.32 17.54
C ALA A 1151 -31.30 39.66 17.66
N THR A 1152 -30.21 40.40 17.41
CA THR A 1152 -28.83 39.91 17.59
C THR A 1152 -28.58 39.52 19.05
N THR A 1153 -28.98 40.37 20.01
CA THR A 1153 -28.82 40.08 21.44
C THR A 1153 -29.59 38.82 21.82
N LYS A 1154 -30.85 38.70 21.42
CA LYS A 1154 -31.65 37.48 21.66
C LYS A 1154 -31.06 36.24 21.01
N ALA A 1155 -30.51 36.34 19.80
CA ALA A 1155 -29.87 35.21 19.13
C ALA A 1155 -28.63 34.71 19.90
N ARG A 1156 -27.83 35.63 20.48
CA ARG A 1156 -26.70 35.29 21.37
C ARG A 1156 -27.18 34.62 22.66
N ASP A 1157 -28.30 35.06 23.23
CA ASP A 1157 -28.85 34.44 24.44
C ASP A 1157 -29.35 33.01 24.18
N ILE A 1158 -29.93 32.76 23.00
CA ILE A 1158 -30.41 31.43 22.59
C ILE A 1158 -29.24 30.49 22.27
N LEU A 1159 -28.19 30.97 21.59
CA LEU A 1159 -27.00 30.19 21.22
C LEU A 1159 -25.70 30.92 21.64
N PRO A 1160 -25.30 30.84 22.93
CA PRO A 1160 -24.16 31.62 23.45
C PRO A 1160 -22.80 31.19 22.89
N ASN A 1161 -22.71 29.99 22.32
CA ASN A 1161 -21.48 29.42 21.76
C ASN A 1161 -21.29 29.72 20.25
N GLU A 1162 -22.15 30.55 19.65
CA GLU A 1162 -22.10 30.90 18.23
C GLU A 1162 -21.76 32.38 18.02
N PHE A 1163 -21.18 32.70 16.86
CA PHE A 1163 -20.78 34.07 16.55
C PHE A 1163 -21.91 34.83 15.85
N PHE A 1164 -22.50 35.81 16.54
CA PHE A 1164 -23.50 36.73 16.00
C PHE A 1164 -23.02 38.17 16.04
N GLU A 1165 -23.20 38.90 14.94
CA GLU A 1165 -22.99 40.34 14.89
C GLU A 1165 -24.11 41.03 14.11
N GLY A 1166 -24.53 42.18 14.60
CA GLY A 1166 -25.64 42.94 14.03
C GLY A 1166 -26.07 44.05 14.97
N PRO A 1167 -26.47 45.22 14.47
CA PRO A 1167 -26.64 45.57 13.07
C PRO A 1167 -25.29 45.75 12.35
N ILE A 1168 -25.15 45.16 11.16
CA ILE A 1168 -23.94 45.27 10.33
C ILE A 1168 -24.30 45.43 8.85
N GLN A 1169 -23.59 46.32 8.13
CA GLN A 1169 -23.73 46.46 6.68
C GLN A 1169 -23.05 45.30 5.94
N PHE A 1170 -23.58 44.94 4.77
CA PHE A 1170 -23.10 43.78 4.01
C PHE A 1170 -21.61 43.86 3.64
N ASP A 1171 -21.14 45.03 3.18
CA ASP A 1171 -19.73 45.27 2.88
C ASP A 1171 -18.81 45.04 4.09
N ALA A 1172 -19.22 45.52 5.26
CA ALA A 1172 -18.54 45.31 6.53
C ALA A 1172 -18.59 43.85 7.01
N ALA A 1173 -19.62 43.11 6.62
CA ALA A 1173 -19.78 41.72 7.00
C ALA A 1173 -18.84 40.79 6.21
N VAL A 1174 -18.57 41.09 4.93
CA VAL A 1174 -17.83 40.19 4.03
C VAL A 1174 -16.42 40.68 3.65
N ASP A 1175 -16.12 41.98 3.72
CA ASP A 1175 -14.81 42.54 3.36
C ASP A 1175 -13.98 42.91 4.60
N PRO A 1176 -12.85 42.22 4.85
CA PRO A 1176 -11.96 42.52 5.98
C PRO A 1176 -11.43 43.96 6.02
N ALA A 1177 -11.15 44.57 4.86
CA ALA A 1177 -10.62 45.94 4.79
C ALA A 1177 -11.69 46.95 5.21
N VAL A 1178 -12.93 46.78 4.73
CA VAL A 1178 -14.07 47.62 5.12
C VAL A 1178 -14.43 47.41 6.60
N ALA A 1179 -14.41 46.16 7.06
CA ALA A 1179 -14.64 45.81 8.47
C ALA A 1179 -13.64 46.53 9.40
N LYS A 1180 -12.35 46.52 9.06
CA LYS A 1180 -11.30 47.20 9.85
C LYS A 1180 -11.58 48.69 10.01
N VAL A 1181 -12.05 49.36 8.95
CA VAL A 1181 -12.42 50.78 9.00
C VAL A 1181 -13.66 50.99 9.86
N LYS A 1182 -14.75 50.26 9.60
CA LYS A 1182 -16.05 50.47 10.27
C LYS A 1182 -16.05 50.07 11.75
N PHE A 1183 -15.21 49.11 12.15
CA PHE A 1183 -15.02 48.71 13.55
C PHE A 1183 -13.83 49.42 14.23
N LYS A 1184 -13.27 50.48 13.62
CA LYS A 1184 -12.17 51.29 14.18
C LYS A 1184 -10.97 50.44 14.62
N GLY A 1185 -10.63 49.42 13.85
CA GLY A 1185 -9.54 48.49 14.12
C GLY A 1185 -9.79 47.48 15.26
N LYS A 1186 -10.96 47.46 15.89
CA LYS A 1186 -11.32 46.43 16.88
C LYS A 1186 -11.50 45.08 16.18
N GLU A 1187 -10.92 44.02 16.76
CA GLU A 1187 -11.16 42.67 16.28
C GLU A 1187 -12.63 42.27 16.53
N ASN A 1188 -13.24 41.65 15.51
CA ASN A 1188 -14.59 41.12 15.56
C ASN A 1188 -14.59 39.73 14.91
N SER A 1189 -15.32 38.79 15.52
CA SER A 1189 -15.37 37.39 15.07
C SER A 1189 -16.24 37.19 13.82
N VAL A 1190 -17.11 38.14 13.48
CA VAL A 1190 -18.04 38.06 12.33
C VAL A 1190 -17.69 39.06 11.24
N ALA A 1191 -17.33 40.31 11.60
CA ALA A 1191 -17.07 41.35 10.61
C ALA A 1191 -15.90 40.99 9.67
N GLY A 1192 -16.10 41.17 8.36
CA GLY A 1192 -15.17 40.75 7.30
C GLY A 1192 -15.04 39.24 7.10
N LYS A 1193 -15.79 38.43 7.85
CA LYS A 1193 -15.69 36.96 7.88
C LYS A 1193 -17.07 36.28 7.85
N ALA A 1194 -18.15 37.03 7.64
CA ALA A 1194 -19.50 36.51 7.73
C ALA A 1194 -19.79 35.53 6.59
N ASN A 1195 -20.34 34.36 6.94
CA ASN A 1195 -20.75 33.33 5.99
C ASN A 1195 -22.23 32.93 6.15
N VAL A 1196 -22.94 33.52 7.11
CA VAL A 1196 -24.39 33.45 7.25
C VAL A 1196 -24.93 34.87 7.32
N CYS A 1197 -25.69 35.30 6.33
CA CYS A 1197 -26.25 36.64 6.20
C CYS A 1197 -27.76 36.60 6.40
N ILE A 1198 -28.22 37.23 7.48
CA ILE A 1198 -29.64 37.30 7.85
C ILE A 1198 -30.19 38.67 7.52
N PHE A 1199 -31.13 38.72 6.59
CA PHE A 1199 -31.76 39.93 6.09
C PHE A 1199 -32.96 40.35 6.97
N PRO A 1200 -33.21 41.66 7.13
CA PRO A 1200 -34.23 42.16 8.06
C PRO A 1200 -35.69 42.02 7.55
N SER A 1201 -35.87 41.75 6.25
CA SER A 1201 -37.16 41.56 5.56
C SER A 1201 -37.00 40.73 4.29
N LEU A 1202 -38.10 40.11 3.83
CA LEU A 1202 -38.13 39.34 2.58
C LEU A 1202 -37.75 40.18 1.35
N ASP A 1203 -38.17 41.44 1.30
CA ASP A 1203 -37.87 42.33 0.16
C ASP A 1203 -36.36 42.50 0.00
N SER A 1204 -35.67 42.79 1.12
CA SER A 1204 -34.21 42.92 1.13
C SER A 1204 -33.50 41.60 0.79
N ALA A 1205 -34.00 40.48 1.32
CA ALA A 1205 -33.41 39.17 1.12
C ALA A 1205 -33.55 38.69 -0.33
N ASN A 1206 -34.77 38.75 -0.87
CA ASN A 1206 -35.12 38.26 -2.19
C ASN A 1206 -34.40 39.05 -3.30
N ALA A 1207 -34.33 40.37 -3.15
CA ALA A 1207 -33.59 41.23 -4.06
C ALA A 1207 -32.09 40.92 -4.03
N ALA A 1208 -31.50 40.80 -2.83
CA ALA A 1208 -30.07 40.58 -2.66
C ALA A 1208 -29.59 39.24 -3.24
N TYR A 1209 -30.23 38.11 -2.91
CA TYR A 1209 -29.74 36.82 -3.40
C TYR A 1209 -29.86 36.71 -4.93
N LYS A 1210 -30.93 37.24 -5.54
CA LYS A 1210 -31.09 37.26 -7.01
C LYS A 1210 -30.06 38.16 -7.68
N ALA A 1211 -29.79 39.33 -7.11
CA ALA A 1211 -28.77 40.24 -7.64
C ALA A 1211 -27.39 39.57 -7.61
N VAL A 1212 -27.02 38.96 -6.47
CA VAL A 1212 -25.76 38.23 -6.32
C VAL A 1212 -25.68 37.03 -7.28
N GLN A 1213 -26.75 36.23 -7.38
CA GLN A 1213 -26.83 35.09 -8.30
C GLN A 1213 -26.59 35.52 -9.75
N GLN A 1214 -27.25 36.60 -10.21
CA GLN A 1214 -27.14 37.04 -11.60
C GLN A 1214 -25.81 37.72 -11.92
N ALA A 1215 -25.26 38.51 -10.98
CA ALA A 1215 -24.00 39.21 -11.16
C ALA A 1215 -22.80 38.25 -11.13
N SER A 1216 -22.80 37.29 -10.21
CA SER A 1216 -21.69 36.34 -10.04
C SER A 1216 -21.84 35.07 -10.88
N LYS A 1217 -23.02 34.81 -11.45
CA LYS A 1217 -23.39 33.53 -12.08
C LYS A 1217 -23.22 32.32 -11.16
N CYS A 1218 -23.25 32.54 -9.84
CA CYS A 1218 -23.15 31.47 -8.86
C CYS A 1218 -24.39 30.58 -8.86
N VAL A 1219 -24.22 29.34 -8.40
CA VAL A 1219 -25.34 28.43 -8.15
C VAL A 1219 -25.95 28.77 -6.79
N ALA A 1220 -27.27 28.96 -6.74
CA ALA A 1220 -28.02 29.18 -5.52
C ALA A 1220 -28.84 27.93 -5.22
N VAL A 1221 -28.51 27.22 -4.14
CA VAL A 1221 -29.22 25.99 -3.75
C VAL A 1221 -30.27 26.33 -2.69
N GLY A 1222 -31.55 26.20 -3.04
CA GLY A 1222 -32.68 26.51 -2.16
C GLY A 1222 -33.89 27.08 -2.92
N PRO A 1223 -34.90 27.58 -2.20
CA PRO A 1223 -34.90 27.84 -0.76
C PRO A 1223 -35.04 26.56 0.09
N ILE A 1224 -34.16 26.41 1.07
CA ILE A 1224 -34.15 25.30 2.02
C ILE A 1224 -34.91 25.71 3.27
N MET A 1225 -36.00 25.00 3.58
CA MET A 1225 -36.86 25.28 4.72
C MET A 1225 -36.23 24.80 6.02
N GLN A 1226 -36.44 25.59 7.07
CA GLN A 1226 -35.91 25.40 8.40
C GLN A 1226 -37.05 25.41 9.41
N GLY A 1227 -36.91 24.63 10.49
CA GLY A 1227 -37.90 24.59 11.58
C GLY A 1227 -39.09 23.62 11.39
N MET A 1228 -39.19 22.93 10.25
CA MET A 1228 -40.21 21.88 10.02
C MET A 1228 -39.85 20.54 10.68
N ARG A 1229 -40.86 19.76 11.10
CA ARG A 1229 -40.62 18.41 11.69
C ARG A 1229 -40.03 17.41 10.70
N LYS A 1230 -40.58 17.38 9.48
CA LYS A 1230 -40.06 16.58 8.37
C LYS A 1230 -39.60 17.49 7.23
N PRO A 1231 -38.56 17.12 6.46
CA PRO A 1231 -38.00 17.96 5.41
C PRO A 1231 -38.96 18.17 4.23
N VAL A 1232 -39.28 19.43 3.97
CA VAL A 1232 -40.03 19.86 2.78
C VAL A 1232 -39.40 21.12 2.25
N ASN A 1233 -38.98 21.13 1.00
CA ASN A 1233 -38.32 22.28 0.38
C ASN A 1233 -39.10 22.79 -0.84
N ASP A 1234 -39.02 24.10 -1.05
CA ASP A 1234 -39.66 24.78 -2.17
C ASP A 1234 -38.65 24.99 -3.31
N LEU A 1235 -39.16 25.13 -4.52
CA LEU A 1235 -38.40 25.46 -5.72
C LEU A 1235 -38.88 26.81 -6.25
N SER A 1236 -37.98 27.55 -6.88
CA SER A 1236 -38.39 28.70 -7.68
C SER A 1236 -39.03 28.22 -8.99
N ARG A 1237 -40.12 28.85 -9.45
CA ARG A 1237 -40.70 28.59 -10.78
C ARG A 1237 -39.69 28.70 -11.93
N GLY A 1238 -38.65 29.52 -11.75
CA GLY A 1238 -37.53 29.68 -12.69
C GLY A 1238 -36.40 28.66 -12.53
N CYS A 1239 -36.58 27.60 -11.73
CA CYS A 1239 -35.53 26.63 -11.44
C CYS A 1239 -35.04 25.92 -12.71
N THR A 1240 -33.73 25.70 -12.77
CA THR A 1240 -33.07 24.83 -13.73
C THR A 1240 -33.11 23.38 -13.26
N VAL A 1241 -32.76 22.44 -14.14
CA VAL A 1241 -32.62 21.02 -13.78
C VAL A 1241 -31.60 20.84 -12.64
N ASN A 1242 -30.49 21.58 -12.68
CA ASN A 1242 -29.48 21.52 -11.63
C ASN A 1242 -29.98 22.05 -10.29
N ASP A 1243 -30.83 23.09 -10.28
CA ASP A 1243 -31.42 23.60 -9.04
C ASP A 1243 -32.33 22.55 -8.39
N ILE A 1244 -33.10 21.81 -9.20
CA ILE A 1244 -33.94 20.71 -8.73
C ILE A 1244 -33.07 19.59 -8.14
N VAL A 1245 -32.04 19.15 -8.86
CA VAL A 1245 -31.12 18.10 -8.39
C VAL A 1245 -30.47 18.49 -7.06
N ASN A 1246 -29.92 19.70 -6.97
CA ASN A 1246 -29.29 20.19 -5.74
C ASN A 1246 -30.27 20.29 -4.57
N THR A 1247 -31.48 20.79 -4.82
CA THR A 1247 -32.51 20.91 -3.77
C THR A 1247 -32.97 19.54 -3.27
N VAL A 1248 -33.14 18.56 -4.16
CA VAL A 1248 -33.48 17.18 -3.78
C VAL A 1248 -32.37 16.54 -2.96
N VAL A 1249 -31.10 16.70 -3.36
CA VAL A 1249 -29.95 16.22 -2.60
C VAL A 1249 -29.93 16.84 -1.20
N VAL A 1250 -30.09 18.15 -1.08
CA VAL A 1250 -30.13 18.81 0.23
C VAL A 1250 -31.30 18.30 1.08
N THR A 1251 -32.47 18.07 0.47
CA THR A 1251 -33.63 17.49 1.15
C THR A 1251 -33.35 16.08 1.66
N ALA A 1252 -32.67 15.25 0.87
CA ALA A 1252 -32.23 13.92 1.28
C ALA A 1252 -31.28 13.99 2.47
N VAL A 1253 -30.28 14.88 2.45
CA VAL A 1253 -29.35 15.08 3.58
C VAL A 1253 -30.08 15.58 4.83
N GLN A 1254 -31.03 16.51 4.71
CA GLN A 1254 -31.88 16.94 5.84
C GLN A 1254 -32.68 15.76 6.43
N ALA A 1255 -33.19 14.87 5.58
CA ALA A 1255 -33.97 13.71 6.01
C ALA A 1255 -33.11 12.66 6.73
N GLN A 1256 -31.89 12.43 6.26
CA GLN A 1256 -30.92 11.56 6.95
C GLN A 1256 -30.64 12.04 8.38
N GLN A 1257 -30.52 13.36 8.57
CA GLN A 1257 -30.29 13.97 9.88
C GLN A 1257 -31.50 13.89 10.81
N ALA A 1258 -32.71 14.02 10.26
CA ALA A 1258 -33.95 13.91 11.04
C ALA A 1258 -34.14 12.49 11.62
N GLY A 1259 -33.80 11.44 10.87
CA GLY A 1259 -33.94 10.05 11.35
C GLY A 1259 -32.99 9.67 12.50
N ILE A 1260 -31.79 10.27 12.59
CA ILE A 1260 -30.82 10.00 13.67
C ILE A 1260 -31.31 10.52 15.04
N LEU A 1261 -32.20 11.52 15.05
CA LEU A 1261 -32.79 12.09 16.27
C LEU A 1261 -34.01 11.31 16.77
N GLU A 1262 -34.67 10.52 15.91
CA GLU A 1262 -35.81 9.68 16.30
C GLU A 1262 -35.37 8.31 16.86
N ASP A 1263 -34.22 7.75 16.45
CA ASP A 1263 -33.69 6.47 16.96
C ASP A 1263 -33.04 6.54 18.36
N ASN A 1264 -32.83 7.75 18.92
CA ASN A 1264 -32.23 7.98 20.24
C ASN A 1264 -33.25 8.34 21.35
N ASN A 1265 -34.55 8.34 21.03
CA ASN A 1265 -35.68 8.45 21.97
C ASN A 1265 -36.51 7.17 21.92
#